data_AF-A0A1I4ZV66-F1
#
_entry.id   AF-A0A1I4ZV66-F1
#
_cell.length_a   1.000
_cell.length_b   1.000
_cell.length_c   1.000
_cell.angle_alpha   90.00
_cell.angle_beta   90.00
_cell.angle_gamma   90.00
#
_symmetry.space_group_name_H-M   'P 1'
#
loop_
_entity.id
_entity.type
_entity.pdbx_description
1 polymer ?
#
loop_
_entity_poly.entity_id
_entity_poly.type
_entity_poly.pdbx_seq_one_letter_code
_entity_poly.pdbx_strand_id
1 'polypeptide(L)'
;MPCASEGGIAVVQFNRIQDGQLYLSDTASASGSTWAYALLAYDGSYATQPSDKSDLPNGPVSLSGAVAMAPDMLLKGWATCLVYFAVDTGAIAGDAEGWIATLQDMMVNTSAMATGMILFVTSGDVASFDAADSTYIGLEPDGGVLSSGRSSQIDLIPLAQQTGFALRTSSCILTVPNTPEKPDGDVILFSPDQGAGYNALVDSGTYQTTIHISGADASLQFSGVGLGAMTAQARISANDLRQDLGLGFQMIVPNPMYGHKVKGETPVKNLTAYLPLADLAGSRNTFLYTLHANFGNPNNKIEAAAETAFFFTGANTSNSPDSKTTLPSYYRTAYGKDIRLIPVAGGTEPARLVVNLGYMQTPLQPGFCFSPEGDFTIEVDGARPGVPVKILCGLSGTETVSVLPQIDGSQDGFAMRFFRDRPANAPNFPLQAASPVGPPIDAKAKLLDGTYQTSWVTFVPAPTRMDTAAVYSAAPKGAELFGKYEDTQTRPAGIFGPTDPGLVLPADGSKSFPMLPLAGFKGSDGIQDITSEEFETLTRQIIGPSRKTAIDAGETKKAASPIATLAPQSGMAMASAAEDIKATTTPAGFITNFDRQSGDWAQLMLAQVQDKDNVIQAQMGFTQLDDTLQAAFQTTDQFLVIANAAHLGALKGQGVFMPPSTADIRSPAQFYNGIPIGQWDFAVETGTDNEYGDYRNIIIVKGVHGAILALDDKHNPTDASLAMSPDKWTKRDIFATTVPGDTGQLTPLSGWLVEYCHEAWLKRESPYFAKFAQIVTDPNWTGVLILKAEIAKLPSDLAGILAGVKDPKDFYAHHIGIEIGQIDRDKVQQKETSSTFGLVYYIDPLYDDAEEPHTIAPRDPDADESFTLLKLSALFENSAIKKFESLAQMVLNKLYGSDVEAMIDIKPGGDQPNPNNAVLLEGGLQRNGDAVVYSLGSKWPNLFLLKNNILNSVEIDAAQMSTRDDGSKSGKIVSWIGMSGFMNFAVIPAMTDPNTGDELPAFDIFSFGAKPGDETALRQGLAFSNLGLRVTTDVDVVNEADPPDPILELIEGEIAFNLASSTPREGSLYTGFHLELVEMMSGDNSTEAGDDKTDPASVGYLPAITQYQLRGVGSGKWHGLKLKVYLGSPGALAGKVNLDSTMMLAWSDNSGEGSGGSTFNAFVGIELPGAGSGGSLFSLQTVLKLSIGLIQLLFKEPGADPKTDPGGFMLVLNQIALKFLGLLKVPPSGNTAFLLFGNPDVTKAADLGWFAVYNKAKAKAAKDKEGVS
;
A
#
# COMPACT_ATOMS: atom_id res chain seq x y z
N MET A 1 -2.30 -26.05 48.77
CA MET A 1 -2.47 -26.92 49.95
C MET A 1 -1.45 -28.05 49.86
N PRO A 2 -0.69 -28.34 50.93
CA PRO A 2 -1.26 -28.95 52.14
C PRO A 2 -1.00 -28.19 53.45
N CYS A 3 -1.95 -28.46 54.36
CA CYS A 3 -1.89 -28.42 55.84
C CYS A 3 -1.68 -27.10 56.57
N ALA A 4 -2.83 -26.62 57.06
CA ALA A 4 -3.03 -25.88 58.29
C ALA A 4 -2.06 -26.25 59.42
N SER A 5 -1.35 -25.24 59.93
CA SER A 5 -0.89 -25.19 61.31
C SER A 5 -1.88 -24.33 62.10
N GLU A 6 -2.27 -24.84 63.26
CA GLU A 6 -3.13 -24.20 64.26
C GLU A 6 -2.71 -22.74 64.51
N GLY A 7 -3.57 -21.81 64.11
CA GLY A 7 -3.39 -20.38 64.35
C GLY A 7 -3.63 -20.09 65.83
N GLY A 8 -2.58 -20.10 66.63
CA GLY A 8 -2.55 -19.31 67.85
C GLY A 8 -2.81 -17.85 67.48
N ILE A 9 -3.80 -17.23 68.10
CA ILE A 9 -4.11 -15.81 67.92
C ILE A 9 -2.84 -15.04 68.30
N ALA A 10 -2.20 -14.42 67.30
CA ALA A 10 -1.05 -13.56 67.53
C ALA A 10 -1.53 -12.34 68.34
N VAL A 11 -0.89 -12.08 69.48
CA VAL A 11 -1.22 -10.93 70.33
C VAL A 11 -0.23 -9.82 69.97
N VAL A 12 -0.69 -8.62 69.62
CA VAL A 12 0.20 -7.46 69.39
C VAL A 12 0.93 -7.12 70.69
N GLN A 13 2.26 -7.28 70.71
CA GLN A 13 3.10 -7.00 71.87
C GLN A 13 4.14 -5.92 71.55
N PHE A 14 4.30 -4.97 72.45
CA PHE A 14 5.32 -3.94 72.39
C PHE A 14 6.50 -4.31 73.29
N ASN A 15 7.66 -4.57 72.70
CA ASN A 15 8.88 -4.98 73.39
C ASN A 15 9.78 -3.77 73.67
N ARG A 16 10.24 -3.63 74.92
CA ARG A 16 11.08 -2.51 75.36
C ARG A 16 12.45 -2.54 74.69
N ILE A 17 12.92 -1.39 74.18
CA ILE A 17 14.29 -1.23 73.63
C ILE A 17 15.24 -0.74 74.73
N GLN A 18 16.37 -1.45 74.94
CA GLN A 18 17.55 -0.99 75.72
C GLN A 18 17.23 -0.29 77.06
N ASP A 19 16.32 -0.85 77.87
CA ASP A 19 15.79 -0.28 79.13
C ASP A 19 15.26 1.17 79.02
N GLY A 20 14.98 1.61 77.81
CA GLY A 20 14.55 2.96 77.46
C GLY A 20 13.04 3.19 77.56
N GLN A 21 12.63 4.35 77.06
CA GLN A 21 11.26 4.86 77.05
C GLN A 21 10.45 4.41 75.82
N LEU A 22 11.06 3.63 74.92
CA LEU A 22 10.49 3.21 73.64
C LEU A 22 10.29 1.70 73.60
N TYR A 23 9.13 1.28 73.09
CA TYR A 23 8.76 -0.11 72.88
C TYR A 23 8.36 -0.30 71.42
N LEU A 24 8.84 -1.34 70.76
CA LEU A 24 8.49 -1.64 69.37
C LEU A 24 7.57 -2.85 69.30
N SER A 25 6.58 -2.77 68.43
CA SER A 25 5.72 -3.92 68.15
C SER A 25 6.55 -5.07 67.58
N ASP A 26 6.24 -6.29 68.01
CA ASP A 26 6.69 -7.53 67.37
C ASP A 26 6.00 -7.80 66.03
N THR A 27 4.95 -7.05 65.72
CA THR A 27 4.25 -7.11 64.44
C THR A 27 4.95 -6.21 63.42
N ALA A 28 5.66 -6.85 62.49
CA ALA A 28 6.21 -6.19 61.31
C ALA A 28 5.23 -6.33 60.14
N SER A 29 5.00 -5.25 59.40
CA SER A 29 4.32 -5.33 58.10
C SER A 29 5.28 -5.79 57.00
N ALA A 30 4.71 -6.30 55.92
CA ALA A 30 5.46 -6.57 54.69
C ALA A 30 5.98 -5.28 54.00
N SER A 31 5.51 -4.09 54.41
CA SER A 31 5.98 -2.79 53.92
C SER A 31 7.17 -2.22 54.71
N GLY A 32 7.66 -2.93 55.73
CA GLY A 32 8.70 -2.42 56.62
C GLY A 32 8.21 -1.39 57.64
N SER A 33 6.89 -1.11 57.69
CA SER A 33 6.26 -0.26 58.71
C SER A 33 5.98 -1.03 60.01
N THR A 34 5.97 -0.32 61.14
CA THR A 34 5.71 -0.89 62.46
C THR A 34 4.98 0.11 63.38
N TRP A 35 4.40 -0.40 64.45
CA TRP A 35 3.92 0.41 65.57
C TRP A 35 4.98 0.48 66.67
N ALA A 36 5.13 1.65 67.27
CA ALA A 36 5.88 1.88 68.49
C ALA A 36 4.94 2.37 69.59
N TYR A 37 5.32 2.10 70.83
CA TYR A 37 4.71 2.65 72.02
C TYR A 37 5.80 3.37 72.82
N ALA A 38 5.64 4.67 73.02
CA ALA A 38 6.60 5.54 73.68
C ALA A 38 6.01 6.12 74.97
N LEU A 39 6.84 6.19 76.02
CA LEU A 39 6.54 6.90 77.27
C LEU A 39 7.42 8.13 77.38
N LEU A 40 6.84 9.31 77.21
CA LEU A 40 7.57 10.58 77.17
C LEU A 40 7.46 11.29 78.52
N ALA A 41 8.51 12.01 78.93
CA ALA A 41 8.47 12.79 80.16
C ALA A 41 7.47 13.96 80.03
N TYR A 42 6.55 14.10 80.98
CA TYR A 42 5.52 15.15 80.97
C TYR A 42 5.81 16.21 82.03
N ASP A 43 5.87 17.50 81.64
CA ASP A 43 6.23 18.62 82.53
C ASP A 43 5.04 19.47 83.02
N GLY A 44 3.80 19.07 82.66
CA GLY A 44 2.59 19.84 82.94
C GLY A 44 2.23 19.98 84.42
N SER A 45 1.42 21.00 84.75
CA SER A 45 1.12 21.49 86.10
C SER A 45 0.37 20.55 87.06
N TYR A 46 0.13 19.29 86.66
CA TYR A 46 -0.66 18.31 87.43
C TYR A 46 0.13 17.04 87.82
N ALA A 47 1.40 16.89 87.44
CA ALA A 47 2.19 15.69 87.75
C ALA A 47 3.48 16.02 88.54
N THR A 48 3.89 15.09 89.41
CA THR A 48 5.26 15.06 89.93
C THR A 48 6.23 14.80 88.78
N GLN A 49 7.43 15.41 88.78
CA GLN A 49 8.47 15.07 87.79
C GLN A 49 8.65 13.55 87.68
N PRO A 50 8.96 13.02 86.47
CA PRO A 50 9.05 11.57 86.24
C PRO A 50 9.87 10.88 87.34
N SER A 51 9.22 10.04 88.14
CA SER A 51 9.83 9.41 89.31
C SER A 51 10.59 8.14 88.92
N ASP A 52 11.78 8.29 88.33
CA ASP A 52 12.72 7.18 88.04
C ASP A 52 12.27 6.22 86.89
N LYS A 53 13.24 5.76 86.07
CA LYS A 53 13.01 4.82 84.95
C LYS A 53 12.58 3.43 85.44
N SER A 54 12.62 3.18 86.75
CA SER A 54 12.15 1.96 87.41
C SER A 54 10.63 1.83 87.43
N ASP A 55 9.88 2.91 87.21
CA ASP A 55 8.42 2.92 87.06
C ASP A 55 7.94 2.39 85.69
N LEU A 56 8.85 2.25 84.71
CA LEU A 56 8.54 1.77 83.36
C LEU A 56 8.33 0.25 83.33
N PRO A 57 7.36 -0.28 82.56
CA PRO A 57 7.10 -1.72 82.51
C PRO A 57 8.31 -2.51 82.00
N ASN A 58 8.67 -3.57 82.73
CA ASN A 58 9.86 -4.38 82.43
C ASN A 58 9.61 -5.51 81.40
N GLY A 59 8.36 -5.83 81.09
CA GLY A 59 7.99 -6.89 80.13
C GLY A 59 7.32 -6.33 78.86
N PRO A 60 7.04 -7.21 77.87
CA PRO A 60 6.22 -6.86 76.73
C PRO A 60 4.87 -6.31 77.20
N VAL A 61 4.42 -5.24 76.56
CA VAL A 61 3.14 -4.60 76.86
C VAL A 61 2.19 -4.93 75.72
N SER A 62 1.05 -5.56 76.00
CA SER A 62 0.04 -5.78 74.95
C SER A 62 -0.61 -4.46 74.52
N LEU A 63 -1.24 -4.41 73.35
CA LEU A 63 -1.98 -3.22 72.90
C LEU A 63 -3.04 -2.77 73.92
N SER A 64 -3.81 -3.70 74.48
CA SER A 64 -4.78 -3.41 75.53
C SER A 64 -4.11 -2.92 76.83
N GLY A 65 -2.96 -3.51 77.17
CA GLY A 65 -2.13 -3.10 78.31
C GLY A 65 -1.60 -1.68 78.15
N ALA A 66 -1.07 -1.32 76.98
CA ALA A 66 -0.57 0.02 76.68
C ALA A 66 -1.67 1.08 76.83
N VAL A 67 -2.87 0.80 76.32
CA VAL A 67 -4.04 1.68 76.43
C VAL A 67 -4.53 1.78 77.89
N ALA A 68 -4.60 0.67 78.63
CA ALA A 68 -5.08 0.63 80.01
C ALA A 68 -4.10 1.22 81.03
N MET A 69 -2.79 1.23 80.73
CA MET A 69 -1.74 1.76 81.60
C MET A 69 -1.56 3.28 81.49
N ALA A 70 -2.08 3.90 80.43
CA ALA A 70 -1.96 5.34 80.20
C ALA A 70 -2.39 6.22 81.39
N PRO A 71 -3.52 5.97 82.10
CA PRO A 71 -3.91 6.77 83.25
C PRO A 71 -2.95 6.64 84.46
N ASP A 72 -2.38 5.46 84.70
CA ASP A 72 -1.44 5.22 85.81
C ASP A 72 -0.06 5.82 85.54
N MET A 73 0.42 5.72 84.29
CA MET A 73 1.69 6.33 83.85
C MET A 73 1.65 7.86 83.94
N LEU A 74 0.50 8.45 83.63
CA LEU A 74 0.27 9.88 83.80
C LEU A 74 0.46 10.36 85.24
N LEU A 75 -0.10 9.64 86.21
CA LEU A 75 0.05 9.98 87.64
C LEU A 75 1.51 9.93 88.11
N LYS A 76 2.37 9.21 87.38
CA LYS A 76 3.81 9.07 87.62
C LYS A 76 4.68 10.05 86.80
N GLY A 77 4.07 11.00 86.08
CA GLY A 77 4.79 12.01 85.30
C GLY A 77 5.16 11.59 83.87
N TRP A 78 4.53 10.53 83.33
CA TRP A 78 4.75 10.05 81.97
C TRP A 78 3.54 10.28 81.07
N ALA A 79 3.74 10.83 79.88
CA ALA A 79 2.76 10.82 78.80
C ALA A 79 2.94 9.57 77.93
N THR A 80 1.85 9.01 77.43
CA THR A 80 1.89 7.80 76.58
C THR A 80 1.61 8.13 75.12
N CYS A 81 2.33 7.52 74.19
CA CYS A 81 2.13 7.75 72.76
C CYS A 81 2.23 6.43 71.99
N LEU A 82 1.18 6.06 71.27
CA LEU A 82 1.25 5.06 70.21
C LEU A 82 1.68 5.75 68.93
N VAL A 83 2.63 5.19 68.21
CA VAL A 83 3.15 5.81 66.99
C VAL A 83 3.25 4.80 65.86
N TYR A 84 2.66 5.13 64.72
CA TYR A 84 2.83 4.38 63.48
C TYR A 84 3.91 5.02 62.62
N PHE A 85 4.86 4.22 62.16
CA PHE A 85 5.95 4.68 61.30
C PHE A 85 6.13 3.78 60.08
N ALA A 86 6.41 4.40 58.95
CA ALA A 86 6.81 3.73 57.71
C ALA A 86 8.35 3.56 57.59
N VAL A 87 9.03 3.08 58.64
CA VAL A 87 10.50 2.93 58.70
C VAL A 87 10.90 1.55 59.22
N ASP A 88 12.04 1.01 58.76
CA ASP A 88 12.67 -0.20 59.29
C ASP A 88 12.89 -0.09 60.81
N THR A 89 12.32 -1.04 61.55
CA THR A 89 12.52 -1.30 62.98
C THR A 89 13.99 -1.23 63.43
N GLY A 90 14.93 -1.64 62.58
CA GLY A 90 16.37 -1.61 62.85
C GLY A 90 16.94 -0.18 62.98
N ALA A 91 16.41 0.77 62.21
CA ALA A 91 16.81 2.17 62.30
C ALA A 91 16.30 2.83 63.61
N ILE A 92 15.11 2.43 64.08
CA ILE A 92 14.54 2.93 65.33
C ILE A 92 15.32 2.41 66.54
N ALA A 93 15.65 1.12 66.55
CA ALA A 93 16.43 0.51 67.62
C ALA A 93 17.89 1.04 67.70
N GLY A 94 18.44 1.54 66.58
CA GLY A 94 19.80 2.09 66.50
C GLY A 94 20.00 3.47 67.13
N ASP A 95 18.95 4.28 67.27
CA ASP A 95 19.00 5.66 67.83
C ASP A 95 17.80 5.99 68.74
N ALA A 96 17.41 5.06 69.62
CA ALA A 96 16.19 5.19 70.43
C ALA A 96 16.14 6.47 71.28
N GLU A 97 17.28 7.00 71.74
CA GLU A 97 17.33 8.26 72.51
C GLU A 97 17.05 9.50 71.63
N GLY A 98 17.61 9.57 70.42
CA GLY A 98 17.31 10.65 69.46
C GLY A 98 15.85 10.67 69.04
N TRP A 99 15.25 9.49 68.86
CA TRP A 99 13.82 9.31 68.59
C TRP A 99 12.93 9.85 69.71
N ILE A 100 13.22 9.49 70.96
CA ILE A 100 12.46 9.96 72.11
C ILE A 100 12.56 11.48 72.26
N ALA A 101 13.74 12.06 72.04
CA ALA A 101 13.92 13.51 72.07
C ALA A 101 13.09 14.22 70.98
N THR A 102 13.05 13.66 69.77
CA THR A 102 12.26 14.20 68.65
C THR A 102 10.76 14.12 68.95
N LEU A 103 10.27 12.98 69.44
CA LEU A 103 8.87 12.80 69.84
C LEU A 103 8.47 13.76 70.97
N GLN A 104 9.37 14.01 71.93
CA GLN A 104 9.15 14.98 73.01
C GLN A 104 9.03 16.41 72.48
N ASP A 105 9.93 16.83 71.59
CA ASP A 105 9.89 18.16 70.98
C ASP A 105 8.60 18.36 70.16
N MET A 106 8.17 17.33 69.42
CA MET A 106 6.89 17.34 68.70
C MET A 106 5.68 17.49 69.62
N MET A 107 5.65 16.76 70.74
CA MET A 107 4.56 16.88 71.72
C MET A 107 4.49 18.28 72.35
N VAL A 108 5.64 18.93 72.56
CA VAL A 108 5.71 20.31 73.08
C VAL A 108 5.22 21.31 72.03
N ASN A 109 5.61 21.15 70.76
CA ASN A 109 5.32 22.10 69.68
C ASN A 109 3.90 22.00 69.10
N THR A 110 3.21 20.86 69.26
CA THR A 110 1.83 20.65 68.72
C THR A 110 0.71 21.25 69.60
N SER A 111 1.03 21.92 70.71
CA SER A 111 0.08 22.49 71.70
C SER A 111 -0.94 21.47 72.29
N ALA A 112 -0.72 20.18 72.01
CA ALA A 112 -1.53 19.06 72.46
C ALA A 112 -0.88 18.46 73.72
N MET A 113 -0.99 19.16 74.85
CA MET A 113 -0.65 18.59 76.16
C MET A 113 -1.71 17.58 76.60
N ALA A 114 -1.89 16.52 75.80
CA ALA A 114 -2.81 15.43 76.07
C ALA A 114 -2.07 14.26 76.74
N THR A 115 -2.81 13.61 77.61
CA THR A 115 -2.43 12.52 78.52
C THR A 115 -2.24 11.16 77.84
N GLY A 116 -2.46 11.10 76.53
CA GLY A 116 -2.19 10.00 75.61
C GLY A 116 -2.24 10.50 74.15
N MET A 117 -1.51 9.90 73.22
CA MET A 117 -1.52 10.29 71.81
C MET A 117 -1.42 9.09 70.86
N ILE A 118 -2.12 9.12 69.72
CA ILE A 118 -1.79 8.27 68.56
C ILE A 118 -1.17 9.18 67.51
N LEU A 119 0.03 8.86 67.06
CA LEU A 119 0.79 9.64 66.10
C LEU A 119 1.04 8.80 64.83
N PHE A 120 0.86 9.40 63.66
CA PHE A 120 1.19 8.80 62.37
C PHE A 120 2.30 9.60 61.73
N VAL A 121 3.31 8.88 61.28
CA VAL A 121 4.52 9.47 60.73
C VAL A 121 4.83 8.80 59.39
N THR A 122 4.81 9.62 58.34
CA THR A 122 4.73 9.19 56.94
C THR A 122 6.09 9.19 56.22
N SER A 123 7.17 9.66 56.86
CA SER A 123 8.54 9.69 56.29
C SER A 123 9.44 8.56 56.81
N GLY A 124 10.42 8.18 55.99
CA GLY A 124 11.43 7.15 56.26
C GLY A 124 12.64 7.61 57.09
N ASP A 125 12.83 8.93 57.29
CA ASP A 125 14.07 9.50 57.83
C ASP A 125 13.82 10.42 59.05
N VAL A 126 14.32 9.95 60.19
CA VAL A 126 14.21 10.53 61.55
C VAL A 126 14.71 11.95 61.64
N ALA A 127 15.76 12.26 60.88
CA ALA A 127 16.45 13.54 60.98
C ALA A 127 15.71 14.68 60.25
N SER A 128 14.64 14.37 59.52
CA SER A 128 13.98 15.30 58.59
C SER A 128 12.54 15.67 58.97
N PHE A 129 12.03 15.19 60.09
CA PHE A 129 10.63 15.40 60.49
C PHE A 129 10.36 16.82 61.01
N ASP A 130 9.36 17.49 60.42
CA ASP A 130 8.74 18.70 60.96
C ASP A 130 7.42 18.33 61.69
N ALA A 131 7.10 19.02 62.79
CA ALA A 131 5.84 18.85 63.52
C ALA A 131 4.61 19.13 62.64
N ALA A 132 4.77 19.89 61.55
CA ALA A 132 3.73 20.14 60.55
C ALA A 132 3.39 18.92 59.67
N ASP A 133 4.30 17.96 59.53
CA ASP A 133 4.14 16.79 58.64
C ASP A 133 3.58 15.55 59.35
N SER A 134 3.31 15.66 60.65
CA SER A 134 2.88 14.56 61.52
C SER A 134 1.41 14.67 61.89
N THR A 135 0.72 13.53 61.87
CA THR A 135 -0.72 13.49 62.20
C THR A 135 -0.92 12.93 63.59
N TYR A 136 -1.76 13.53 64.42
CA TYR A 136 -1.99 12.99 65.76
C TYR A 136 -3.44 13.04 66.23
N ILE A 137 -3.73 12.17 67.20
CA ILE A 137 -4.99 12.13 67.95
C ILE A 137 -4.66 12.36 69.40
N GLY A 138 -5.10 13.50 69.95
CA GLY A 138 -5.00 13.76 71.39
C GLY A 138 -6.02 12.92 72.17
N LEU A 139 -5.57 12.27 73.24
CA LEU A 139 -6.36 11.36 74.06
C LEU A 139 -6.37 11.80 75.54
N GLU A 140 -7.56 11.75 76.13
CA GLU A 140 -7.84 11.99 77.55
C GLU A 140 -8.39 10.70 78.19
N PRO A 141 -7.88 10.29 79.36
CA PRO A 141 -8.37 9.12 80.06
C PRO A 141 -9.74 9.41 80.69
N ASP A 142 -10.73 8.57 80.38
CA ASP A 142 -12.03 8.59 81.03
C ASP A 142 -12.44 7.16 81.42
N GLY A 143 -12.55 6.90 82.72
CA GLY A 143 -13.09 5.63 83.25
C GLY A 143 -12.38 4.33 82.83
N GLY A 144 -11.13 4.38 82.38
CA GLY A 144 -10.39 3.22 81.85
C GLY A 144 -10.48 3.02 80.33
N VAL A 145 -11.04 4.01 79.62
CA VAL A 145 -11.11 4.11 78.17
C VAL A 145 -10.41 5.41 77.73
N LEU A 146 -9.82 5.45 76.54
CA LEU A 146 -9.26 6.68 75.98
C LEU A 146 -10.35 7.41 75.18
N SER A 147 -10.54 8.70 75.45
CA SER A 147 -11.51 9.55 74.75
C SER A 147 -10.79 10.73 74.10
N SER A 148 -11.27 11.23 72.95
CA SER A 148 -10.79 12.51 72.43
C SER A 148 -11.61 13.66 73.04
N GLY A 149 -11.06 14.35 74.04
CA GLY A 149 -11.73 15.47 74.73
C GLY A 149 -11.97 16.73 73.87
N ARG A 150 -11.56 16.73 72.59
CA ARG A 150 -11.71 17.83 71.61
C ARG A 150 -11.98 17.26 70.20
N SER A 151 -12.35 18.12 69.25
CA SER A 151 -12.35 17.73 67.83
C SER A 151 -10.93 17.30 67.44
N SER A 152 -10.72 16.01 67.23
CA SER A 152 -9.43 15.47 66.80
C SER A 152 -9.41 15.43 65.28
N GLN A 153 -8.38 16.02 64.70
CA GLN A 153 -8.18 16.07 63.26
C GLN A 153 -6.96 15.21 62.93
N ILE A 154 -7.20 14.12 62.21
CA ILE A 154 -6.17 13.25 61.66
C ILE A 154 -5.92 13.71 60.23
N ASP A 155 -5.07 14.72 60.01
CA ASP A 155 -4.65 15.13 58.66
C ASP A 155 -3.44 14.35 58.17
N LEU A 156 -3.57 13.52 57.13
CA LEU A 156 -2.42 12.91 56.47
C LEU A 156 -2.20 13.57 55.12
N ILE A 157 -1.11 14.33 55.00
CA ILE A 157 -0.70 14.99 53.77
C ILE A 157 0.59 14.30 53.29
N PRO A 158 0.66 13.76 52.07
CA PRO A 158 1.89 13.16 51.57
C PRO A 158 3.02 14.20 51.48
N LEU A 159 4.24 13.81 51.87
CA LEU A 159 5.46 14.63 51.83
C LEU A 159 5.89 15.10 50.42
N ALA A 160 5.27 14.58 49.37
CA ALA A 160 5.52 14.99 47.99
C ALA A 160 4.20 15.20 47.25
N GLN A 161 3.60 16.38 47.45
CA GLN A 161 2.60 17.02 46.59
C GLN A 161 1.44 16.12 46.06
N GLN A 162 0.25 16.30 46.67
CA GLN A 162 -1.02 16.74 46.02
C GLN A 162 -2.32 16.00 46.41
N THR A 163 -2.31 14.95 47.27
CA THR A 163 -3.54 14.32 47.81
C THR A 163 -3.41 13.89 49.28
N GLY A 164 -3.99 14.64 50.19
CA GLY A 164 -4.14 14.28 51.60
C GLY A 164 -5.45 13.59 51.91
N PHE A 165 -5.40 12.64 52.85
CA PHE A 165 -6.58 12.05 53.47
C PHE A 165 -6.63 12.49 54.92
N ALA A 166 -7.67 13.22 55.29
CA ALA A 166 -7.84 13.76 56.62
C ALA A 166 -9.10 13.19 57.29
N LEU A 167 -8.99 12.40 58.36
CA LEU A 167 -10.17 12.06 59.16
C LEU A 167 -10.39 13.12 60.24
N ARG A 168 -11.51 13.84 60.17
CA ARG A 168 -11.96 14.73 61.25
C ARG A 168 -13.00 14.02 62.10
N THR A 169 -12.64 13.81 63.36
CA THR A 169 -13.55 13.24 64.35
C THR A 169 -14.03 14.34 65.30
N SER A 170 -15.31 14.32 65.65
CA SER A 170 -15.76 14.90 66.92
C SER A 170 -15.28 14.04 68.09
N SER A 171 -15.53 14.45 69.34
CA SER A 171 -15.21 13.62 70.51
C SER A 171 -15.62 12.17 70.28
N CYS A 172 -14.66 11.26 70.39
CA CYS A 172 -14.82 9.84 70.15
C CYS A 172 -14.20 9.01 71.26
N ILE A 173 -14.80 7.86 71.53
CA ILE A 173 -14.38 6.86 72.50
C ILE A 173 -13.55 5.83 71.73
N LEU A 174 -12.31 5.60 72.17
CA LEU A 174 -11.41 4.62 71.59
C LEU A 174 -11.43 3.36 72.45
N THR A 175 -11.83 2.23 71.88
CA THR A 175 -11.87 0.94 72.59
C THR A 175 -11.00 -0.10 71.91
N VAL A 176 -10.26 -0.87 72.70
CA VAL A 176 -9.61 -2.11 72.24
C VAL A 176 -10.59 -3.24 72.56
N PRO A 177 -11.22 -3.88 71.56
CA PRO A 177 -12.16 -4.95 71.82
C PRO A 177 -11.42 -6.13 72.44
N ASN A 178 -11.75 -6.44 73.69
CA ASN A 178 -11.18 -7.56 74.43
C ASN A 178 -12.29 -8.56 74.73
N THR A 179 -12.40 -9.61 73.90
CA THR A 179 -13.42 -10.67 74.04
C THR A 179 -12.74 -12.03 74.12
N PRO A 180 -13.36 -13.07 74.72
CA PRO A 180 -12.76 -14.41 74.77
C PRO A 180 -12.42 -15.01 73.39
N GLU A 181 -13.08 -14.52 72.33
CA GLU A 181 -12.87 -14.93 70.93
C GLU A 181 -11.79 -14.10 70.21
N LYS A 182 -11.44 -12.92 70.77
CA LYS A 182 -10.36 -12.02 70.34
C LYS A 182 -9.71 -11.41 71.60
N PRO A 183 -8.87 -12.17 72.34
CA PRO A 183 -8.19 -11.63 73.52
C PRO A 183 -7.14 -10.63 73.05
N ASP A 184 -7.21 -9.38 73.55
CA ASP A 184 -6.34 -8.25 73.17
C ASP A 184 -6.36 -7.87 71.67
N GLY A 185 -7.55 -7.50 71.15
CA GLY A 185 -7.79 -7.31 69.71
C GLY A 185 -6.78 -6.41 68.99
N ASP A 186 -6.29 -6.88 67.84
CA ASP A 186 -5.37 -6.20 66.90
C ASP A 186 -5.95 -4.95 66.22
N VAL A 187 -7.00 -4.37 66.78
CA VAL A 187 -7.70 -3.21 66.24
C VAL A 187 -8.07 -2.23 67.35
N ILE A 188 -8.03 -0.95 67.05
CA ILE A 188 -8.69 0.08 67.85
C ILE A 188 -10.00 0.46 67.17
N LEU A 189 -11.10 0.40 67.90
CA LEU A 189 -12.40 0.90 67.44
C LEU A 189 -12.57 2.35 67.88
N PHE A 190 -13.02 3.18 66.95
CA PHE A 190 -13.45 4.55 67.18
C PHE A 190 -14.97 4.53 67.24
N SER A 191 -15.55 4.89 68.39
CA SER A 191 -17.01 5.04 68.58
C SER A 191 -17.39 6.48 68.93
N PRO A 192 -18.47 7.06 68.36
CA PRO A 192 -18.72 8.50 68.48
C PRO A 192 -19.31 8.83 69.86
N ASP A 193 -18.76 9.83 70.55
CA ASP A 193 -19.34 10.30 71.80
C ASP A 193 -20.63 11.08 71.50
N GLN A 194 -21.73 10.72 72.16
CA GLN A 194 -23.07 11.34 71.97
C GLN A 194 -23.73 11.20 70.58
N GLY A 195 -23.24 10.33 69.70
CA GLY A 195 -23.87 10.05 68.40
C GLY A 195 -23.60 11.07 67.28
N ALA A 196 -22.63 11.98 67.47
CA ALA A 196 -22.10 12.82 66.39
C ALA A 196 -21.23 11.96 65.44
N GLY A 197 -21.62 11.81 64.17
CA GLY A 197 -20.89 10.98 63.20
C GLY A 197 -19.50 11.54 62.83
N TYR A 198 -18.65 10.70 62.22
CA TYR A 198 -17.33 11.12 61.73
C TYR A 198 -17.39 11.65 60.31
N ASN A 199 -16.43 12.52 59.97
CA ASN A 199 -16.23 12.96 58.60
C ASN A 199 -14.79 12.66 58.18
N ALA A 200 -14.61 11.96 57.08
CA ALA A 200 -13.36 11.98 56.35
C ALA A 200 -13.37 13.17 55.38
N LEU A 201 -12.21 13.77 55.19
CA LEU A 201 -11.96 14.81 54.23
C LEU A 201 -10.90 14.28 53.28
N VAL A 202 -11.15 14.42 51.99
CA VAL A 202 -10.10 14.24 50.99
C VAL A 202 -9.73 15.63 50.54
N ASP A 203 -8.46 15.97 50.68
CA ASP A 203 -7.93 17.28 50.37
C ASP A 203 -6.85 17.14 49.29
N SER A 204 -6.91 17.99 48.29
CA SER A 204 -5.90 18.09 47.26
C SER A 204 -5.35 19.50 47.14
N GLY A 205 -5.35 20.28 48.22
CA GLY A 205 -4.91 21.68 48.27
C GLY A 205 -5.88 22.67 47.60
N THR A 206 -6.49 22.30 46.46
CA THR A 206 -7.47 23.12 45.71
C THR A 206 -8.90 22.63 45.90
N TYR A 207 -9.09 21.30 46.00
CA TYR A 207 -10.39 20.68 46.23
C TYR A 207 -10.39 19.97 47.58
N GLN A 208 -11.39 20.30 48.40
CA GLN A 208 -11.67 19.64 49.68
C GLN A 208 -13.08 19.07 49.63
N THR A 209 -13.22 17.78 49.90
CA THR A 209 -14.54 17.14 49.96
C THR A 209 -14.74 16.35 51.23
N THR A 210 -15.98 16.33 51.72
CA THR A 210 -16.36 15.68 52.97
C THR A 210 -17.07 14.35 52.69
N ILE A 211 -16.42 13.26 53.08
CA ILE A 211 -16.96 11.91 53.11
C ILE A 211 -17.59 11.68 54.49
N HIS A 212 -18.87 11.34 54.53
CA HIS A 212 -19.57 11.08 55.79
C HIS A 212 -19.38 9.64 56.24
N ILE A 213 -18.74 9.40 57.38
CA ILE A 213 -18.60 8.06 57.93
C ILE A 213 -19.89 7.66 58.63
N SER A 214 -20.36 6.45 58.37
CA SER A 214 -21.62 5.89 58.83
C SER A 214 -21.38 4.78 59.83
N GLY A 215 -22.22 4.69 60.86
CA GLY A 215 -22.13 3.62 61.85
C GLY A 215 -21.26 3.97 63.06
N ALA A 216 -21.30 3.09 64.06
CA ALA A 216 -20.76 3.33 65.39
C ALA A 216 -19.27 2.98 65.53
N ASP A 217 -18.60 2.35 64.55
CA ASP A 217 -17.24 1.84 64.74
C ASP A 217 -16.39 1.97 63.46
N ALA A 218 -15.51 2.97 63.38
CA ALA A 218 -14.35 2.91 62.48
C ALA A 218 -13.25 2.10 63.16
N SER A 219 -12.46 1.31 62.44
CA SER A 219 -11.42 0.46 63.03
C SER A 219 -10.04 0.74 62.45
N LEU A 220 -9.02 0.89 63.31
CA LEU A 220 -7.62 1.00 62.92
C LEU A 220 -6.88 -0.30 63.25
N GLN A 221 -6.16 -0.85 62.27
CA GLN A 221 -5.49 -2.15 62.37
C GLN A 221 -4.05 -2.04 62.89
N PHE A 222 -3.68 -2.93 63.82
CA PHE A 222 -2.39 -3.00 64.51
C PHE A 222 -1.57 -4.26 64.17
N SER A 223 -2.07 -5.14 63.31
CA SER A 223 -1.34 -6.34 62.86
C SER A 223 -1.69 -6.71 61.40
N GLY A 224 -0.94 -7.67 60.84
CA GLY A 224 -1.22 -8.28 59.53
C GLY A 224 -1.04 -7.34 58.33
N VAL A 225 -1.62 -7.71 57.19
CA VAL A 225 -1.57 -6.90 55.95
C VAL A 225 -2.32 -5.57 56.08
N GLY A 226 -3.21 -5.47 57.08
CA GLY A 226 -3.97 -4.26 57.40
C GLY A 226 -3.21 -3.25 58.24
N LEU A 227 -1.99 -3.54 58.73
CA LEU A 227 -1.23 -2.68 59.65
C LEU A 227 -1.27 -1.19 59.23
N GLY A 228 -1.80 -0.32 60.10
CA GLY A 228 -1.89 1.12 59.85
C GLY A 228 -3.04 1.57 58.94
N ALA A 229 -3.87 0.63 58.46
CA ALA A 229 -5.06 0.94 57.68
C ALA A 229 -6.30 1.13 58.56
N MET A 230 -7.12 2.11 58.18
CA MET A 230 -8.41 2.39 58.79
C MET A 230 -9.55 1.88 57.90
N THR A 231 -10.48 1.14 58.51
CA THR A 231 -11.68 0.62 57.85
C THR A 231 -12.93 1.26 58.45
N ALA A 232 -13.83 1.77 57.61
CA ALA A 232 -15.10 2.34 58.06
C ALA A 232 -16.19 2.23 56.99
N GLN A 233 -17.46 2.31 57.39
CA GLN A 233 -18.55 2.52 56.43
C GLN A 233 -18.64 4.00 56.09
N ALA A 234 -18.75 4.36 54.82
CA ALA A 234 -18.71 5.73 54.33
C ALA A 234 -19.84 6.01 53.36
N ARG A 235 -20.34 7.24 53.39
CA ARG A 235 -21.39 7.79 52.53
C ARG A 235 -20.80 8.93 51.75
N ILE A 236 -20.92 8.86 50.43
CA ILE A 236 -20.43 9.90 49.52
C ILE A 236 -21.56 10.33 48.60
N SER A 237 -21.79 11.63 48.49
CA SER A 237 -22.82 12.13 47.59
C SER A 237 -22.38 11.96 46.13
N ALA A 238 -23.34 11.80 45.24
CA ALA A 238 -23.09 11.72 43.81
C ALA A 238 -22.39 12.98 43.24
N ASN A 239 -22.62 14.14 43.85
CA ASN A 239 -21.99 15.40 43.43
C ASN A 239 -20.50 15.43 43.82
N ASP A 240 -20.18 15.02 45.04
CA ASP A 240 -18.80 15.02 45.56
C ASP A 240 -17.91 14.03 44.79
N LEU A 241 -18.47 12.85 44.45
CA LEU A 241 -17.78 11.87 43.58
C LEU A 241 -17.40 12.46 42.22
N ARG A 242 -18.27 13.30 41.65
CA ARG A 242 -18.06 13.88 40.33
C ARG A 242 -17.13 15.10 40.39
N GLN A 243 -17.42 16.05 41.26
CA GLN A 243 -16.77 17.37 41.25
C GLN A 243 -15.43 17.35 41.98
N ASP A 244 -15.34 16.64 43.10
CA ASP A 244 -14.18 16.77 43.99
C ASP A 244 -13.25 15.54 43.94
N LEU A 245 -13.81 14.34 43.81
CA LEU A 245 -13.02 13.09 43.77
C LEU A 245 -12.63 12.66 42.35
N GLY A 246 -13.16 13.32 41.32
CA GLY A 246 -12.82 13.04 39.92
C GLY A 246 -13.10 11.58 39.51
N LEU A 247 -14.29 11.06 39.81
CA LEU A 247 -14.71 9.69 39.45
C LEU A 247 -14.61 9.45 37.93
N GLY A 248 -13.62 8.69 37.48
CA GLY A 248 -13.44 8.42 36.05
C GLY A 248 -12.00 8.13 35.65
N PHE A 249 -11.64 8.63 34.48
CA PHE A 249 -10.39 8.36 33.78
C PHE A 249 -9.72 9.67 33.40
N GLN A 250 -8.39 9.68 33.40
CA GLN A 250 -7.59 10.78 32.86
C GLN A 250 -6.65 10.25 31.78
N MET A 251 -6.49 11.01 30.69
CA MET A 251 -5.47 10.80 29.66
C MET A 251 -4.57 12.04 29.60
N ILE A 252 -3.26 11.84 29.58
CA ILE A 252 -2.28 12.94 29.64
C ILE A 252 -1.53 13.04 28.31
N VAL A 253 -1.41 14.25 27.77
CA VAL A 253 -0.68 14.56 26.53
C VAL A 253 0.29 15.74 26.75
N PRO A 254 1.39 15.87 25.98
CA PRO A 254 2.25 17.04 26.04
C PRO A 254 1.49 18.32 25.69
N ASN A 255 1.81 19.43 26.36
CA ASN A 255 1.31 20.75 25.96
C ASN A 255 2.20 21.32 24.83
N PRO A 256 1.68 21.51 23.60
CA PRO A 256 2.47 22.05 22.49
C PRO A 256 2.95 23.48 22.74
N MET A 257 2.30 24.24 23.62
CA MET A 257 2.69 25.61 23.99
C MET A 257 3.76 25.66 25.08
N TYR A 258 4.17 24.53 25.64
CA TYR A 258 5.17 24.49 26.70
C TYR A 258 6.53 25.02 26.24
N GLY A 259 7.03 26.08 26.89
CA GLY A 259 8.27 26.77 26.52
C GLY A 259 8.07 28.06 25.71
N HIS A 260 6.86 28.34 25.22
CA HIS A 260 6.52 29.65 24.66
C HIS A 260 6.33 30.68 25.79
N LYS A 261 7.09 31.79 25.76
CA LYS A 261 7.02 32.84 26.80
C LYS A 261 5.71 33.62 26.73
N VAL A 262 4.68 33.15 27.44
CA VAL A 262 3.49 33.96 27.75
C VAL A 262 3.77 34.72 29.04
N LYS A 263 3.57 36.04 29.02
CA LYS A 263 3.97 36.94 30.12
C LYS A 263 2.90 36.90 31.22
N GLY A 264 3.18 36.20 32.32
CA GLY A 264 2.35 36.22 33.54
C GLY A 264 1.61 34.94 33.89
N GLU A 265 1.76 33.86 33.12
CA GLU A 265 1.14 32.55 33.40
C GLU A 265 2.20 31.49 33.72
N THR A 266 1.88 30.58 34.66
CA THR A 266 2.73 29.42 34.97
C THR A 266 2.62 28.42 33.82
N PRO A 267 3.73 28.08 33.12
CA PRO A 267 3.67 27.20 31.95
C PRO A 267 3.28 25.77 32.35
N VAL A 268 2.17 25.29 31.80
CA VAL A 268 1.67 23.91 31.97
C VAL A 268 2.43 22.99 30.99
N LYS A 269 3.11 21.94 31.46
CA LYS A 269 3.90 21.05 30.58
C LYS A 269 3.07 19.96 29.90
N ASN A 270 2.02 19.44 30.54
CA ASN A 270 1.11 18.44 29.94
C ASN A 270 -0.36 18.89 30.10
N LEU A 271 -1.21 18.51 29.15
CA LEU A 271 -2.66 18.75 29.16
C LEU A 271 -3.40 17.46 29.57
N THR A 272 -4.54 17.62 30.25
CA THR A 272 -5.36 16.50 30.71
C THR A 272 -6.71 16.42 29.98
N ALA A 273 -7.07 15.22 29.54
CA ALA A 273 -8.43 14.86 29.13
C ALA A 273 -9.10 14.04 30.23
N TYR A 274 -10.12 14.61 30.88
CA TYR A 274 -10.87 13.93 31.93
C TYR A 274 -12.16 13.32 31.37
N LEU A 275 -12.40 12.05 31.66
CA LEU A 275 -13.58 11.31 31.23
C LEU A 275 -14.32 10.74 32.45
N PRO A 276 -15.43 11.37 32.88
CA PRO A 276 -16.19 10.88 34.01
C PRO A 276 -16.78 9.49 33.72
N LEU A 277 -16.82 8.61 34.72
CA LEU A 277 -17.40 7.27 34.55
C LEU A 277 -18.92 7.34 34.34
N ALA A 278 -19.60 8.22 35.07
CA ALA A 278 -21.06 8.28 35.14
C ALA A 278 -21.62 9.70 35.18
N ASP A 279 -22.82 9.87 34.62
CA ASP A 279 -23.58 11.12 34.67
C ASP A 279 -24.29 11.28 36.00
N LEU A 280 -23.56 11.82 36.97
CA LEU A 280 -24.08 12.10 38.30
C LEU A 280 -24.63 13.53 38.42
N ALA A 281 -24.81 14.26 37.30
CA ALA A 281 -25.29 15.64 37.30
C ALA A 281 -26.66 15.77 38.00
N GLY A 282 -26.74 16.62 39.02
CA GLY A 282 -28.00 16.90 39.71
C GLY A 282 -28.59 15.72 40.50
N SER A 283 -27.87 14.59 40.60
CA SER A 283 -28.26 13.45 41.41
C SER A 283 -28.21 13.81 42.89
N ARG A 284 -29.24 13.37 43.63
CA ARG A 284 -29.30 13.49 45.11
C ARG A 284 -28.97 12.17 45.80
N ASN A 285 -28.47 11.19 45.05
CA ASN A 285 -28.10 9.89 45.61
C ASN A 285 -26.83 10.02 46.45
N THR A 286 -26.80 9.26 47.53
CA THR A 286 -25.62 9.08 48.38
C THR A 286 -25.33 7.60 48.45
N PHE A 287 -24.14 7.23 47.96
CA PHE A 287 -23.70 5.85 47.82
C PHE A 287 -22.97 5.40 49.09
N LEU A 288 -23.17 4.15 49.49
CA LEU A 288 -22.53 3.55 50.66
C LEU A 288 -21.31 2.72 50.25
N TYR A 289 -20.20 2.96 50.92
CA TYR A 289 -18.90 2.33 50.68
C TYR A 289 -18.35 1.72 51.96
N THR A 290 -17.58 0.64 51.82
CA THR A 290 -16.58 0.26 52.84
C THR A 290 -15.28 0.95 52.46
N LEU A 291 -14.91 1.99 53.21
CA LEU A 291 -13.66 2.71 53.07
C LEU A 291 -12.54 1.88 53.70
N HIS A 292 -11.49 1.60 52.94
CA HIS A 292 -10.18 1.22 53.44
C HIS A 292 -9.22 2.38 53.14
N ALA A 293 -8.67 3.02 54.17
CA ALA A 293 -7.68 4.08 54.03
C ALA A 293 -6.37 3.61 54.67
N ASN A 294 -5.37 3.26 53.85
CA ASN A 294 -4.05 2.90 54.34
C ASN A 294 -3.12 4.12 54.30
N PHE A 295 -2.80 4.62 55.48
CA PHE A 295 -2.05 5.85 55.65
C PHE A 295 -0.57 5.73 55.29
N GLY A 296 0.00 4.52 55.36
CA GLY A 296 1.35 4.22 54.86
C GLY A 296 1.37 3.88 53.36
N ASN A 297 0.20 3.68 52.74
CA ASN A 297 0.04 3.35 51.33
C ASN A 297 -1.07 4.17 50.65
N PRO A 298 -1.04 5.52 50.71
CA PRO A 298 -2.14 6.36 50.26
C PRO A 298 -2.39 6.32 48.75
N ASN A 299 -1.35 6.01 47.97
CA ASN A 299 -1.39 5.90 46.50
C ASN A 299 -1.21 4.45 45.99
N ASN A 300 -1.40 3.44 46.85
CA ASN A 300 -1.32 2.02 46.50
C ASN A 300 0.00 1.58 45.83
N LYS A 301 1.12 2.24 46.15
CA LYS A 301 2.46 1.92 45.59
C LYS A 301 3.17 0.78 46.31
N ILE A 302 2.70 0.40 47.49
CA ILE A 302 3.28 -0.70 48.27
C ILE A 302 2.37 -1.93 48.12
N GLU A 303 2.77 -2.87 47.26
CA GLU A 303 1.97 -4.05 46.88
C GLU A 303 1.63 -4.96 48.08
N ALA A 304 2.53 -5.06 49.06
CA ALA A 304 2.37 -5.96 50.21
C ALA A 304 1.55 -5.36 51.38
N ALA A 305 1.10 -4.11 51.27
CA ALA A 305 0.30 -3.42 52.27
C ALA A 305 -1.17 -3.33 51.82
N ALA A 306 -2.11 -3.23 52.77
CA ALA A 306 -3.51 -2.96 52.45
C ALA A 306 -3.66 -1.70 51.58
N GLU A 307 -4.65 -1.72 50.71
CA GLU A 307 -4.87 -0.66 49.74
C GLU A 307 -5.78 0.44 50.31
N THR A 308 -5.53 1.67 49.88
CA THR A 308 -6.48 2.77 49.96
C THR A 308 -7.51 2.62 48.84
N ALA A 309 -8.70 2.13 49.20
CA ALA A 309 -9.76 1.78 48.27
C ALA A 309 -11.17 1.94 48.88
N PHE A 310 -12.13 2.29 48.03
CA PHE A 310 -13.50 2.58 48.42
C PHE A 310 -14.41 1.51 47.81
N PHE A 311 -14.71 0.47 48.57
CA PHE A 311 -15.47 -0.69 48.09
C PHE A 311 -16.96 -0.36 48.06
N PHE A 312 -17.63 -0.59 46.94
CA PHE A 312 -19.08 -0.41 46.86
C PHE A 312 -19.79 -1.47 47.70
N THR A 313 -20.77 -1.06 48.51
CA THR A 313 -21.62 -2.02 49.25
C THR A 313 -22.82 -2.52 48.42
N GLY A 314 -23.07 -1.90 47.26
CA GLY A 314 -24.26 -2.16 46.43
C GLY A 314 -25.54 -1.48 46.94
N ALA A 315 -25.48 -0.75 48.05
CA ALA A 315 -26.60 -0.04 48.65
C ALA A 315 -26.47 1.48 48.52
N ASN A 316 -27.60 2.15 48.28
CA ASN A 316 -27.72 3.60 48.44
C ASN A 316 -28.40 3.93 49.77
N THR A 317 -28.25 5.16 50.25
CA THR A 317 -28.86 5.61 51.51
C THR A 317 -30.18 6.34 51.34
N SER A 318 -30.77 6.27 50.14
CA SER A 318 -32.13 6.77 49.90
C SER A 318 -33.12 6.00 50.78
N ASN A 319 -34.20 6.65 51.26
CA ASN A 319 -35.19 6.08 52.20
C ASN A 319 -35.99 4.84 51.68
N SER A 320 -35.52 4.17 50.62
CA SER A 320 -36.09 2.92 50.12
C SER A 320 -35.14 1.75 50.41
N PRO A 321 -35.55 0.76 51.22
CA PRO A 321 -34.77 -0.45 51.48
C PRO A 321 -34.40 -1.27 50.23
N ASP A 322 -35.00 -0.96 49.07
CA ASP A 322 -34.78 -1.66 47.79
C ASP A 322 -33.83 -0.91 46.82
N SER A 323 -33.19 0.21 47.22
CA SER A 323 -32.38 1.01 46.28
C SER A 323 -30.98 0.41 46.03
N LYS A 324 -30.88 -0.45 45.02
CA LYS A 324 -29.63 -0.94 44.40
C LYS A 324 -28.76 0.23 43.92
N THR A 325 -27.45 0.15 44.13
CA THR A 325 -26.52 1.12 43.53
C THR A 325 -26.45 0.94 42.03
N THR A 326 -26.76 2.02 41.29
CA THR A 326 -26.72 2.04 39.84
C THR A 326 -26.06 3.33 39.37
N LEU A 327 -25.06 3.19 38.51
CA LEU A 327 -24.30 4.30 37.93
C LEU A 327 -24.75 4.49 36.47
N PRO A 328 -25.41 5.62 36.13
CA PRO A 328 -25.74 5.94 34.74
C PRO A 328 -24.44 6.28 33.99
N SER A 329 -23.78 5.29 33.39
CA SER A 329 -22.45 5.49 32.83
C SER A 329 -22.47 6.36 31.58
N TYR A 330 -21.30 6.91 31.23
CA TYR A 330 -21.08 7.57 29.93
C TYR A 330 -20.70 6.60 28.81
N TYR A 331 -20.74 5.29 29.06
CA TYR A 331 -20.68 4.30 27.97
C TYR A 331 -22.00 4.27 27.20
N ARG A 332 -21.91 4.00 25.89
CA ARG A 332 -23.06 3.95 24.99
C ARG A 332 -23.04 2.67 24.17
N THR A 333 -24.23 2.18 23.86
CA THR A 333 -24.38 1.14 22.84
C THR A 333 -24.12 1.71 21.45
N ALA A 334 -23.90 0.86 20.45
CA ALA A 334 -23.73 1.28 19.05
C ALA A 334 -24.94 2.05 18.47
N TYR A 335 -26.11 1.93 19.12
CA TYR A 335 -27.34 2.67 18.76
C TYR A 335 -27.57 3.91 19.63
N GLY A 336 -26.57 4.33 20.41
CA GLY A 336 -26.65 5.52 21.27
C GLY A 336 -27.44 5.34 22.56
N LYS A 337 -27.90 4.13 22.91
CA LYS A 337 -28.57 3.87 24.19
C LYS A 337 -27.61 3.97 25.37
N ASP A 338 -28.11 4.47 26.50
CA ASP A 338 -27.40 4.54 27.77
C ASP A 338 -27.10 3.15 28.35
N ILE A 339 -25.94 3.04 29.00
CA ILE A 339 -25.51 1.85 29.72
C ILE A 339 -25.46 2.18 31.20
N ARG A 340 -26.14 1.38 32.03
CA ARG A 340 -26.06 1.46 33.48
C ARG A 340 -25.04 0.43 33.99
N LEU A 341 -24.16 0.87 34.88
CA LEU A 341 -23.19 0.02 35.56
C LEU A 341 -23.65 -0.23 37.00
N ILE A 342 -23.64 -1.49 37.41
CA ILE A 342 -24.07 -1.93 38.73
C ILE A 342 -22.84 -2.51 39.44
N PRO A 343 -22.30 -1.83 40.48
CA PRO A 343 -21.14 -2.32 41.21
C PRO A 343 -21.43 -3.68 41.87
N VAL A 344 -20.54 -4.64 41.67
CA VAL A 344 -20.64 -5.95 42.32
C VAL A 344 -19.94 -5.89 43.69
N ALA A 345 -20.73 -5.92 44.78
CA ALA A 345 -20.23 -5.68 46.14
C ALA A 345 -19.43 -6.84 46.78
N GLY A 346 -19.45 -8.03 46.19
CA GLY A 346 -18.75 -9.22 46.71
C GLY A 346 -18.26 -10.14 45.58
N GLY A 347 -17.59 -11.24 45.90
CA GLY A 347 -16.95 -12.12 44.90
C GLY A 347 -15.43 -11.97 44.89
N THR A 348 -14.77 -12.47 43.83
CA THR A 348 -13.30 -12.43 43.72
C THR A 348 -12.76 -11.04 43.37
N GLU A 349 -13.52 -10.26 42.60
CA GLU A 349 -13.12 -8.93 42.09
C GLU A 349 -14.20 -7.89 42.44
N PRO A 350 -14.38 -7.53 43.73
CA PRO A 350 -15.41 -6.60 44.16
C PRO A 350 -15.19 -5.20 43.58
N ALA A 351 -16.27 -4.55 43.16
CA ALA A 351 -16.24 -3.19 42.66
C ALA A 351 -15.76 -2.21 43.73
N ARG A 352 -14.75 -1.42 43.38
CA ARG A 352 -14.17 -0.39 44.23
C ARG A 352 -13.69 0.81 43.43
N LEU A 353 -13.42 1.91 44.11
CA LEU A 353 -12.70 3.05 43.56
C LEU A 353 -11.31 3.09 44.19
N VAL A 354 -10.29 3.32 43.36
CA VAL A 354 -8.90 3.46 43.77
C VAL A 354 -8.33 4.77 43.28
N VAL A 355 -7.37 5.31 44.04
CA VAL A 355 -6.71 6.58 43.72
C VAL A 355 -5.61 6.31 42.71
N ASN A 356 -5.72 6.89 41.52
CA ASN A 356 -4.64 6.97 40.54
C ASN A 356 -4.08 8.40 40.52
N LEU A 357 -2.76 8.53 40.49
CA LEU A 357 -2.09 9.81 40.36
C LEU A 357 -2.24 10.36 38.94
N GLY A 358 -2.68 11.62 38.85
CA GLY A 358 -2.79 12.38 37.62
C GLY A 358 -1.63 13.37 37.44
N TYR A 359 -1.71 14.22 36.42
CA TYR A 359 -0.74 15.29 36.21
C TYR A 359 -1.27 16.64 36.73
N MET A 360 -0.59 17.20 37.74
CA MET A 360 -0.70 18.57 38.30
C MET A 360 -2.11 19.08 38.66
N GLN A 361 -2.27 19.67 39.85
CA GLN A 361 -3.39 20.54 40.22
C GLN A 361 -3.50 21.70 39.23
N THR A 362 -4.60 21.75 38.46
CA THR A 362 -5.04 22.97 37.76
C THR A 362 -6.24 23.55 38.51
N PRO A 363 -6.62 24.82 38.27
CA PRO A 363 -7.88 25.35 38.79
C PRO A 363 -9.13 24.56 38.36
N LEU A 364 -8.99 23.64 37.40
CA LEU A 364 -10.09 22.94 36.73
C LEU A 364 -10.16 21.44 37.06
N GLN A 365 -9.05 20.83 37.50
CA GLN A 365 -9.03 19.40 37.83
C GLN A 365 -8.19 19.08 39.09
N PRO A 366 -8.68 18.15 39.94
CA PRO A 366 -7.85 17.56 40.98
C PRO A 366 -6.71 16.76 40.31
N GLY A 367 -5.46 16.94 40.74
CA GLY A 367 -4.28 16.25 40.18
C GLY A 367 -4.22 14.73 40.42
N PHE A 368 -5.38 14.09 40.59
CA PHE A 368 -5.63 12.67 40.81
C PHE A 368 -7.01 12.31 40.25
N CYS A 369 -7.27 11.02 40.04
CA CYS A 369 -8.62 10.53 39.75
C CYS A 369 -8.96 9.28 40.54
N PHE A 370 -10.21 9.18 40.99
CA PHE A 370 -10.75 7.95 41.55
C PHE A 370 -11.24 7.08 40.40
N SER A 371 -10.41 6.14 39.98
CA SER A 371 -10.74 5.24 38.87
C SER A 371 -11.45 3.98 39.38
N PRO A 372 -12.35 3.39 38.57
CA PRO A 372 -13.01 2.15 38.92
C PRO A 372 -12.02 0.97 38.89
N GLU A 373 -12.23 0.00 39.78
CA GLU A 373 -11.56 -1.30 39.79
C GLU A 373 -12.57 -2.39 40.17
N GLY A 374 -12.39 -3.60 39.66
CA GLY A 374 -13.29 -4.74 39.92
C GLY A 374 -14.50 -4.79 38.98
N ASP A 375 -15.49 -5.61 39.35
CA ASP A 375 -16.59 -6.00 38.47
C ASP A 375 -17.82 -5.08 38.56
N PHE A 376 -18.27 -4.57 37.41
CA PHE A 376 -19.50 -3.78 37.27
C PHE A 376 -20.44 -4.43 36.25
N THR A 377 -21.55 -4.98 36.71
CA THR A 377 -22.55 -5.61 35.84
C THR A 377 -23.20 -4.59 34.90
N ILE A 378 -23.43 -5.00 33.66
CA ILE A 378 -23.92 -4.13 32.57
C ILE A 378 -25.43 -4.26 32.44
N GLU A 379 -26.18 -3.16 32.50
CA GLU A 379 -27.62 -3.11 32.24
C GLU A 379 -27.92 -2.12 31.11
N VAL A 380 -28.86 -2.49 30.22
CA VAL A 380 -29.26 -1.68 29.06
C VAL A 380 -30.77 -1.69 28.88
N ASP A 381 -31.38 -0.51 28.81
CA ASP A 381 -32.83 -0.37 28.68
C ASP A 381 -33.34 -0.98 27.35
N GLY A 382 -34.33 -1.86 27.48
CA GLY A 382 -34.96 -2.57 26.36
C GLY A 382 -34.13 -3.72 25.79
N ALA A 383 -33.11 -4.21 26.52
CA ALA A 383 -32.45 -5.47 26.19
C ALA A 383 -33.43 -6.65 26.26
N ARG A 384 -33.15 -7.70 25.48
CA ARG A 384 -33.96 -8.93 25.43
C ARG A 384 -33.08 -10.12 25.84
N PRO A 385 -33.62 -11.11 26.57
CA PRO A 385 -32.86 -12.31 26.93
C PRO A 385 -32.28 -13.00 25.70
N GLY A 386 -31.01 -13.41 25.77
CA GLY A 386 -30.29 -14.08 24.68
C GLY A 386 -29.92 -13.21 23.48
N VAL A 387 -30.26 -11.91 23.46
CA VAL A 387 -29.90 -10.99 22.37
C VAL A 387 -28.68 -10.16 22.78
N PRO A 388 -27.54 -10.28 22.09
CA PRO A 388 -26.35 -9.48 22.38
C PRO A 388 -26.59 -7.99 22.16
N VAL A 389 -26.01 -7.16 23.03
CA VAL A 389 -25.93 -5.70 22.87
C VAL A 389 -24.49 -5.33 22.50
N LYS A 390 -24.35 -4.46 21.50
CA LYS A 390 -23.07 -3.90 21.07
C LYS A 390 -22.75 -2.63 21.84
N ILE A 391 -21.63 -2.61 22.54
CA ILE A 391 -21.12 -1.47 23.30
C ILE A 391 -20.01 -0.80 22.48
N LEU A 392 -20.04 0.53 22.34
CA LEU A 392 -19.02 1.27 21.59
C LEU A 392 -17.70 1.32 22.35
N CYS A 393 -16.61 0.95 21.67
CA CYS A 393 -15.25 1.00 22.23
C CYS A 393 -14.59 2.37 22.07
N GLY A 394 -14.95 3.09 21.01
CA GLY A 394 -14.31 4.30 20.53
C GLY A 394 -15.31 5.28 19.91
N LEU A 395 -14.80 6.29 19.20
CA LEU A 395 -15.64 7.23 18.43
C LEU A 395 -16.21 6.60 17.15
N SER A 396 -15.64 5.48 16.71
CA SER A 396 -16.15 4.76 15.55
C SER A 396 -17.39 3.93 15.90
N GLY A 397 -18.46 4.09 15.12
CA GLY A 397 -19.67 3.26 15.23
C GLY A 397 -19.46 1.78 14.85
N THR A 398 -18.30 1.45 14.28
CA THR A 398 -17.94 0.12 13.78
C THR A 398 -17.00 -0.65 14.70
N GLU A 399 -16.60 -0.07 15.84
CA GLU A 399 -15.80 -0.74 16.88
C GLU A 399 -16.65 -1.03 18.10
N THR A 400 -16.94 -2.32 18.34
CA THR A 400 -17.85 -2.70 19.42
C THR A 400 -17.37 -3.93 20.18
N VAL A 401 -17.75 -4.01 21.45
CA VAL A 401 -17.79 -5.29 22.18
C VAL A 401 -19.25 -5.70 22.34
N SER A 402 -19.56 -6.90 21.87
CA SER A 402 -20.87 -7.52 22.04
C SER A 402 -20.90 -8.35 23.32
N VAL A 403 -21.93 -8.11 24.13
CA VAL A 403 -22.15 -8.79 25.42
C VAL A 403 -23.63 -9.09 25.63
N LEU A 404 -23.92 -9.98 26.57
CA LEU A 404 -25.27 -10.15 27.11
C LEU A 404 -25.43 -9.24 28.34
N PRO A 405 -26.32 -8.23 28.33
CA PRO A 405 -26.56 -7.41 29.50
C PRO A 405 -27.37 -8.18 30.55
N GLN A 406 -27.30 -7.71 31.78
CA GLN A 406 -28.13 -8.14 32.90
C GLN A 406 -29.58 -7.72 32.64
N ILE A 407 -30.50 -8.64 32.91
CA ILE A 407 -31.94 -8.39 32.90
C ILE A 407 -32.48 -8.97 34.19
N ASP A 408 -32.82 -8.10 35.14
CA ASP A 408 -33.26 -8.50 36.48
C ASP A 408 -34.41 -9.53 36.40
N GLY A 409 -34.25 -10.65 37.10
CA GLY A 409 -35.19 -11.77 37.13
C GLY A 409 -35.26 -12.64 35.86
N SER A 410 -34.50 -12.33 34.80
CA SER A 410 -34.57 -13.07 33.53
C SER A 410 -33.22 -13.57 32.99
N GLN A 411 -32.12 -12.84 33.20
CA GLN A 411 -30.81 -13.20 32.65
C GLN A 411 -29.69 -12.56 33.48
N ASP A 412 -28.75 -13.39 33.92
CA ASP A 412 -27.45 -12.93 34.40
C ASP A 412 -26.60 -12.42 33.23
N GLY A 413 -26.06 -11.21 33.38
CA GLY A 413 -25.31 -10.50 32.34
C GLY A 413 -23.80 -10.48 32.57
N PHE A 414 -23.09 -9.97 31.57
CA PHE A 414 -21.66 -9.69 31.66
C PHE A 414 -21.37 -8.52 32.62
N ALA A 415 -20.16 -8.54 33.18
CA ALA A 415 -19.60 -7.41 33.90
C ALA A 415 -18.44 -6.77 33.12
N MET A 416 -18.34 -5.46 33.20
CA MET A 416 -17.11 -4.73 32.90
C MET A 416 -16.17 -4.87 34.09
N ARG A 417 -15.04 -5.53 33.91
CA ARG A 417 -14.00 -5.63 34.92
C ARG A 417 -12.94 -4.57 34.67
N PHE A 418 -12.75 -3.67 35.62
CA PHE A 418 -11.75 -2.62 35.52
C PHE A 418 -10.47 -3.01 36.25
N PHE A 419 -9.33 -2.75 35.61
CA PHE A 419 -7.99 -2.95 36.18
C PHE A 419 -7.30 -1.61 36.33
N ARG A 420 -6.79 -1.34 37.54
CA ARG A 420 -6.02 -0.14 37.84
C ARG A 420 -4.59 -0.20 37.30
N ASP A 421 -3.82 0.86 37.54
CA ASP A 421 -2.38 0.96 37.25
C ASP A 421 -2.01 0.81 35.76
N ARG A 422 -2.95 1.09 34.85
CA ARG A 422 -2.75 0.94 33.40
C ARG A 422 -2.25 2.23 32.75
N PRO A 423 -1.44 2.15 31.69
CA PRO A 423 -0.89 3.33 31.01
C PRO A 423 -1.94 4.36 30.57
N ALA A 424 -1.67 5.64 30.86
CA ALA A 424 -2.53 6.78 30.54
C ALA A 424 -1.78 7.99 29.94
N ASN A 425 -0.46 7.93 29.87
CA ASN A 425 0.37 9.01 29.33
C ASN A 425 0.70 8.75 27.85
N ALA A 426 0.41 9.71 26.98
CA ALA A 426 0.74 9.66 25.55
C ALA A 426 1.92 10.61 25.25
N PRO A 427 3.18 10.20 25.48
CA PRO A 427 4.34 11.10 25.49
C PRO A 427 4.62 11.77 24.14
N ASN A 428 4.21 11.13 23.04
CA ASN A 428 4.38 11.61 21.67
C ASN A 428 3.00 11.87 21.05
N PHE A 429 2.41 13.03 21.35
CA PHE A 429 1.12 13.43 20.81
C PHE A 429 1.12 14.93 20.44
N PRO A 430 0.59 15.31 19.26
CA PRO A 430 0.19 14.43 18.16
C PRO A 430 1.39 13.68 17.56
N LEU A 431 1.14 12.55 16.88
CA LEU A 431 2.19 11.81 16.18
C LEU A 431 2.76 12.67 15.05
N GLN A 432 4.09 12.83 15.02
CA GLN A 432 4.79 13.65 14.04
C GLN A 432 5.02 12.90 12.72
N ALA A 433 5.16 13.65 11.63
CA ALA A 433 5.53 13.08 10.34
C ALA A 433 6.98 12.56 10.35
N ALA A 434 7.21 11.51 9.55
CA ALA A 434 8.55 11.05 9.23
C ALA A 434 9.31 12.15 8.49
N SER A 435 10.54 12.39 8.92
CA SER A 435 11.45 13.32 8.29
C SER A 435 12.83 12.68 8.11
N PRO A 436 13.42 12.72 6.90
CA PRO A 436 14.80 12.24 6.67
C PRO A 436 15.84 13.00 7.50
N VAL A 437 15.52 14.22 7.94
CA VAL A 437 16.39 15.08 8.76
C VAL A 437 15.90 15.23 10.20
N GLY A 438 14.79 14.57 10.54
CA GLY A 438 14.24 14.51 11.90
C GLY A 438 14.91 13.42 12.73
N PRO A 439 14.70 13.42 14.06
CA PRO A 439 15.12 12.30 14.90
C PRO A 439 14.48 10.99 14.41
N PRO A 440 15.21 9.84 14.45
CA PRO A 440 14.68 8.57 13.99
C PRO A 440 13.36 8.22 14.69
N ILE A 441 12.39 7.74 13.90
CA ILE A 441 11.16 7.16 14.45
C ILE A 441 11.53 5.88 15.19
N ASP A 442 11.26 5.84 16.50
CA ASP A 442 11.31 4.59 17.25
C ASP A 442 10.05 3.77 16.96
N ALA A 443 10.16 2.83 16.03
CA ALA A 443 9.05 1.97 15.64
C ALA A 443 8.52 1.09 16.79
N LYS A 444 9.24 0.96 17.91
CA LYS A 444 8.84 0.20 19.10
C LYS A 444 8.37 1.10 20.24
N ALA A 445 8.36 2.42 20.06
CA ALA A 445 7.86 3.34 21.07
C ALA A 445 6.42 2.99 21.42
N LYS A 446 6.13 2.84 22.71
CA LYS A 446 4.77 2.63 23.19
C LYS A 446 3.98 3.92 22.98
N LEU A 447 2.80 3.81 22.38
CA LEU A 447 1.86 4.94 22.24
C LEU A 447 1.36 5.45 23.60
N LEU A 448 1.28 4.55 24.60
CA LEU A 448 0.97 4.88 25.98
C LEU A 448 2.02 4.30 26.94
N ASP A 449 2.45 5.10 27.92
CA ASP A 449 3.35 4.67 28.99
C ASP A 449 2.75 4.86 30.40
N GLY A 450 3.43 4.29 31.41
CA GLY A 450 3.00 4.26 32.80
C GLY A 450 3.39 5.46 33.65
N THR A 451 3.87 6.57 33.06
CA THR A 451 4.19 7.80 33.80
C THR A 451 2.97 8.35 34.53
N TYR A 452 1.81 8.26 33.87
CA TYR A 452 0.48 8.48 34.47
C TYR A 452 -0.35 7.22 34.26
N GLN A 453 -1.24 6.93 35.23
CA GLN A 453 -1.99 5.68 35.26
C GLN A 453 -3.50 5.94 35.36
N THR A 454 -4.28 5.01 34.81
CA THR A 454 -5.74 5.01 34.81
C THR A 454 -6.24 3.56 34.86
N SER A 455 -7.56 3.37 34.79
CA SER A 455 -8.14 2.03 34.64
C SER A 455 -8.34 1.64 33.18
N TRP A 456 -8.01 0.39 32.84
CA TRP A 456 -8.47 -0.26 31.59
C TRP A 456 -9.57 -1.26 31.90
N VAL A 457 -10.28 -1.73 30.88
CA VAL A 457 -11.43 -2.62 31.04
C VAL A 457 -11.23 -3.95 30.33
N THR A 458 -11.96 -4.97 30.79
CA THR A 458 -12.27 -6.20 30.05
C THR A 458 -13.72 -6.59 30.30
N PHE A 459 -14.19 -7.63 29.63
CA PHE A 459 -15.56 -8.13 29.75
C PHE A 459 -15.56 -9.57 30.23
N VAL A 460 -16.15 -9.81 31.40
CA VAL A 460 -16.26 -11.16 31.98
C VAL A 460 -17.72 -11.60 32.00
N PRO A 461 -18.02 -12.86 31.62
CA PRO A 461 -19.36 -13.41 31.75
C PRO A 461 -19.72 -13.59 33.22
N ALA A 462 -21.03 -13.67 33.52
CA ALA A 462 -21.48 -14.09 34.84
C ALA A 462 -20.95 -15.50 35.17
N PRO A 463 -20.72 -15.83 36.46
CA PRO A 463 -20.30 -17.18 36.87
C PRO A 463 -21.22 -18.32 36.39
N THR A 464 -22.49 -18.00 36.12
CA THR A 464 -23.51 -18.93 35.58
C THR A 464 -23.38 -19.17 34.07
N ARG A 465 -22.49 -18.44 33.37
CA ARG A 465 -22.31 -18.45 31.90
C ARG A 465 -20.85 -18.45 31.47
N MET A 466 -19.97 -19.13 32.22
CA MET A 466 -18.54 -19.26 31.90
C MET A 466 -18.25 -20.01 30.58
N ASP A 467 -19.28 -20.58 29.96
CA ASP A 467 -19.27 -21.17 28.62
C ASP A 467 -19.42 -20.13 27.49
N THR A 468 -19.77 -18.88 27.82
CA THR A 468 -19.88 -17.76 26.88
C THR A 468 -18.70 -16.79 27.03
N ALA A 469 -18.47 -15.97 26.01
CA ALA A 469 -17.40 -14.98 26.02
C ALA A 469 -17.79 -13.76 25.17
N ALA A 470 -17.33 -12.57 25.58
CA ALA A 470 -17.60 -11.33 24.88
C ALA A 470 -16.89 -11.32 23.52
N VAL A 471 -17.49 -10.67 22.52
CA VAL A 471 -16.94 -10.62 21.15
C VAL A 471 -16.60 -9.19 20.78
N TYR A 472 -15.32 -8.92 20.54
CA TYR A 472 -14.83 -7.66 20.01
C TYR A 472 -14.85 -7.67 18.49
N SER A 473 -15.49 -6.69 17.85
CA SER A 473 -15.56 -6.56 16.40
C SER A 473 -15.20 -5.14 15.98
N ALA A 474 -14.39 -5.00 14.93
CA ALA A 474 -13.95 -3.73 14.38
C ALA A 474 -13.89 -3.81 12.84
N ALA A 475 -14.36 -2.77 12.17
CA ALA A 475 -14.27 -2.62 10.71
C ALA A 475 -13.97 -1.17 10.31
N PRO A 476 -13.25 -0.92 9.21
CA PRO A 476 -13.04 0.44 8.72
C PRO A 476 -14.36 1.09 8.30
N LYS A 477 -14.44 2.42 8.34
CA LYS A 477 -15.62 3.14 7.84
C LYS A 477 -15.82 2.83 6.35
N GLY A 478 -17.02 2.37 5.97
CA GLY A 478 -17.31 1.96 4.59
C GLY A 478 -16.86 0.55 4.23
N ALA A 479 -16.25 -0.18 5.18
CA ALA A 479 -15.84 -1.57 5.06
C ALA A 479 -16.58 -2.49 6.05
N GLU A 480 -17.71 -2.04 6.59
CA GLU A 480 -18.58 -2.87 7.42
C GLU A 480 -19.10 -4.07 6.64
N LEU A 481 -19.16 -5.24 7.27
CA LEU A 481 -19.60 -6.45 6.61
C LEU A 481 -21.12 -6.60 6.71
N PHE A 482 -21.75 -6.77 5.56
CA PHE A 482 -23.17 -7.03 5.42
C PHE A 482 -23.39 -8.40 4.78
N GLY A 483 -24.30 -9.19 5.33
CA GLY A 483 -24.62 -10.51 4.82
C GLY A 483 -26.10 -10.82 4.92
N LYS A 484 -26.47 -12.04 4.53
CA LYS A 484 -27.80 -12.55 4.87
C LYS A 484 -27.90 -12.60 6.39
N TYR A 485 -28.85 -11.86 6.95
CA TYR A 485 -29.17 -11.89 8.39
C TYR A 485 -29.38 -13.37 8.84
N GLU A 486 -29.31 -13.62 10.15
CA GLU A 486 -29.42 -14.96 10.75
C GLU A 486 -30.86 -15.32 11.22
N ASP A 487 -31.67 -14.34 11.66
CA ASP A 487 -33.07 -14.56 12.10
C ASP A 487 -34.09 -14.28 10.97
N THR A 488 -34.82 -15.31 10.54
CA THR A 488 -35.74 -15.29 9.39
C THR A 488 -37.08 -14.60 9.64
N GLN A 489 -37.44 -14.26 10.89
CA GLN A 489 -38.82 -13.87 11.22
C GLN A 489 -39.19 -12.39 11.04
N THR A 490 -38.23 -11.48 10.78
CA THR A 490 -38.49 -10.02 10.78
C THR A 490 -37.80 -9.25 9.66
N ARG A 491 -37.93 -9.67 8.38
CA ARG A 491 -37.16 -9.03 7.29
C ARG A 491 -37.94 -8.43 6.12
N PRO A 492 -37.49 -7.25 5.65
CA PRO A 492 -37.70 -6.81 4.27
C PRO A 492 -36.89 -7.69 3.29
N ALA A 493 -37.48 -8.09 2.17
CA ALA A 493 -36.77 -8.80 1.10
C ALA A 493 -35.72 -7.88 0.43
N GLY A 494 -34.57 -8.44 0.03
CA GLY A 494 -33.53 -7.73 -0.73
C GLY A 494 -32.62 -6.78 0.07
N ILE A 495 -32.56 -6.91 1.40
CA ILE A 495 -31.69 -6.10 2.28
C ILE A 495 -30.75 -7.01 3.07
N PHE A 496 -29.45 -6.73 3.02
CA PHE A 496 -28.43 -7.39 3.85
C PHE A 496 -28.33 -6.74 5.23
N GLY A 497 -28.09 -7.57 6.24
CA GLY A 497 -27.93 -7.16 7.63
C GLY A 497 -26.46 -7.12 8.04
N PRO A 498 -26.11 -6.32 9.05
CA PRO A 498 -24.74 -6.28 9.56
C PRO A 498 -24.30 -7.67 10.06
N THR A 499 -23.06 -8.00 9.79
CA THR A 499 -22.37 -9.20 10.27
C THR A 499 -21.04 -8.76 10.86
N ASP A 500 -20.78 -9.09 12.12
CA ASP A 500 -19.66 -8.53 12.87
C ASP A 500 -18.69 -9.64 13.29
N PRO A 501 -17.98 -10.30 12.34
CA PRO A 501 -16.96 -11.25 12.73
C PRO A 501 -15.88 -10.51 13.52
N GLY A 502 -15.30 -11.20 14.50
CA GLY A 502 -14.48 -10.53 15.50
C GLY A 502 -13.58 -11.50 16.26
N LEU A 503 -13.12 -11.03 17.42
CA LEU A 503 -12.26 -11.77 18.34
C LEU A 503 -13.03 -12.05 19.62
N VAL A 504 -12.96 -13.30 20.09
CA VAL A 504 -13.45 -13.71 21.39
C VAL A 504 -12.49 -13.20 22.46
N LEU A 505 -13.00 -12.39 23.37
CA LEU A 505 -12.27 -11.94 24.55
C LEU A 505 -12.18 -13.08 25.58
N PRO A 506 -11.05 -13.26 26.28
CA PRO A 506 -10.92 -14.31 27.28
C PRO A 506 -11.95 -14.19 28.40
N ALA A 507 -12.69 -15.27 28.67
CA ALA A 507 -13.75 -15.30 29.69
C ALA A 507 -13.21 -15.13 31.12
N ASP A 508 -11.91 -15.35 31.35
CA ASP A 508 -11.24 -15.12 32.64
C ASP A 508 -10.90 -13.65 32.90
N GLY A 509 -11.05 -12.78 31.88
CA GLY A 509 -10.70 -11.36 31.96
C GLY A 509 -9.20 -11.08 31.90
N SER A 510 -8.37 -12.03 31.47
CA SER A 510 -6.91 -11.87 31.43
C SER A 510 -6.41 -10.75 30.50
N LYS A 511 -7.19 -10.36 29.48
CA LYS A 511 -6.86 -9.27 28.54
C LYS A 511 -7.64 -8.00 28.87
N SER A 512 -6.94 -6.93 29.26
CA SER A 512 -7.51 -5.60 29.49
C SER A 512 -7.02 -4.61 28.43
N PHE A 513 -7.86 -3.62 28.08
CA PHE A 513 -7.56 -2.64 27.04
C PHE A 513 -8.20 -1.27 27.34
N PRO A 514 -7.63 -0.16 26.81
CA PRO A 514 -8.18 1.17 27.05
C PRO A 514 -9.53 1.35 26.34
N MET A 515 -10.59 1.57 27.11
CA MET A 515 -11.93 1.87 26.63
C MET A 515 -12.53 2.93 27.55
N LEU A 516 -12.61 4.16 27.03
CA LEU A 516 -13.00 5.32 27.83
C LEU A 516 -14.48 5.64 27.62
N PRO A 517 -15.17 6.26 28.60
CA PRO A 517 -16.57 6.59 28.50
C PRO A 517 -16.77 7.92 27.73
N LEU A 518 -16.59 7.86 26.41
CA LEU A 518 -16.43 9.03 25.53
C LEU A 518 -17.60 10.02 25.54
N ALA A 519 -18.83 9.57 25.84
CA ALA A 519 -19.99 10.47 25.89
C ALA A 519 -19.91 11.50 27.03
N GLY A 520 -19.00 11.30 27.99
CA GLY A 520 -18.75 12.22 29.10
C GLY A 520 -17.72 13.30 28.79
N PHE A 521 -17.04 13.24 27.65
CA PHE A 521 -16.06 14.25 27.25
C PHE A 521 -16.75 15.42 26.54
N LYS A 522 -16.42 16.66 26.96
CA LYS A 522 -16.90 17.89 26.32
C LYS A 522 -15.76 18.90 26.23
N GLY A 523 -15.20 19.07 25.05
CA GLY A 523 -14.12 20.04 24.82
C GLY A 523 -14.55 21.48 25.09
N SER A 524 -13.61 22.30 25.57
CA SER A 524 -13.81 23.75 25.81
C SER A 524 -14.97 24.09 26.77
N ASP A 525 -15.35 23.17 27.65
CA ASP A 525 -16.37 23.38 28.68
C ASP A 525 -15.85 24.11 29.93
N GLY A 526 -14.58 24.50 29.93
CA GLY A 526 -13.88 25.09 31.07
C GLY A 526 -13.47 24.06 32.12
N ILE A 527 -13.53 22.76 31.82
CA ILE A 527 -13.04 21.65 32.67
C ILE A 527 -11.92 20.89 31.94
N GLN A 528 -12.01 20.75 30.61
CA GLN A 528 -11.01 20.08 29.78
C GLN A 528 -9.87 21.02 29.37
N ASP A 529 -8.62 20.50 29.38
CA ASP A 529 -7.46 21.23 28.86
C ASP A 529 -7.33 21.13 27.33
N ILE A 530 -7.89 20.07 26.74
CA ILE A 530 -7.84 19.81 25.29
C ILE A 530 -9.20 20.06 24.61
N THR A 531 -9.15 20.41 23.32
CA THR A 531 -10.32 20.59 22.46
C THR A 531 -10.93 19.25 22.01
N SER A 532 -12.14 19.31 21.46
CA SER A 532 -12.79 18.12 20.86
C SER A 532 -12.02 17.55 19.66
N GLU A 533 -11.38 18.39 18.86
CA GLU A 533 -10.59 17.95 17.69
C GLU A 533 -9.28 17.27 18.12
N GLU A 534 -8.62 17.80 19.16
CA GLU A 534 -7.45 17.15 19.77
C GLU A 534 -7.84 15.82 20.41
N PHE A 535 -8.98 15.74 21.10
CA PHE A 535 -9.45 14.50 21.70
C PHE A 535 -9.84 13.43 20.65
N GLU A 536 -10.46 13.85 19.55
CA GLU A 536 -10.71 12.96 18.40
C GLU A 536 -9.39 12.43 17.83
N THR A 537 -8.39 13.30 17.67
CA THR A 537 -7.06 12.94 17.21
C THR A 537 -6.34 12.01 18.18
N LEU A 538 -6.46 12.23 19.50
CA LEU A 538 -5.93 11.35 20.55
C LEU A 538 -6.56 9.97 20.48
N THR A 539 -7.88 9.91 20.31
CA THR A 539 -8.60 8.64 20.19
C THR A 539 -8.16 7.85 18.96
N ARG A 540 -8.01 8.53 17.82
CA ARG A 540 -7.61 7.95 16.54
C ARG A 540 -6.13 7.51 16.51
N GLN A 541 -5.22 8.35 16.98
CA GLN A 541 -3.76 8.11 16.86
C GLN A 541 -3.19 7.25 17.99
N ILE A 542 -3.78 7.31 19.19
CA ILE A 542 -3.19 6.71 20.40
C ILE A 542 -4.10 5.63 20.99
N ILE A 543 -5.34 5.98 21.34
CA ILE A 543 -6.21 5.09 22.14
C ILE A 543 -6.67 3.88 21.31
N GLY A 544 -7.19 4.10 20.10
CA GLY A 544 -7.65 3.03 19.20
C GLY A 544 -6.55 2.03 18.87
N PRO A 545 -5.37 2.48 18.39
CA PRO A 545 -4.24 1.60 18.15
C PRO A 545 -3.76 0.87 19.41
N SER A 546 -3.65 1.56 20.56
CA SER A 546 -3.26 0.92 21.83
C SER A 546 -4.24 -0.17 22.26
N ARG A 547 -5.54 0.05 22.09
CA ARG A 547 -6.59 -0.95 22.33
C ARG A 547 -6.45 -2.15 21.40
N LYS A 548 -6.29 -1.90 20.09
CA LYS A 548 -6.13 -2.98 19.12
C LYS A 548 -4.89 -3.82 19.41
N THR A 549 -3.75 -3.21 19.72
CA THR A 549 -2.53 -3.91 20.15
C THR A 549 -2.75 -4.75 21.40
N ALA A 550 -3.46 -4.22 22.41
CA ALA A 550 -3.75 -4.96 23.64
C ALA A 550 -4.68 -6.17 23.41
N ILE A 551 -5.65 -6.05 22.51
CA ILE A 551 -6.57 -7.15 22.15
C ILE A 551 -5.84 -8.22 21.32
N ASP A 552 -5.04 -7.81 20.33
CA ASP A 552 -4.28 -8.70 19.45
C ASP A 552 -3.10 -9.41 20.17
N ALA A 553 -2.69 -8.93 21.35
CA ALA A 553 -1.56 -9.50 22.08
C ALA A 553 -1.86 -10.90 22.64
N GLY A 554 -1.18 -11.94 22.13
CA GLY A 554 -1.37 -13.34 22.55
C GLY A 554 -2.56 -14.03 21.89
N GLU A 555 -2.75 -15.32 22.12
CA GLU A 555 -3.78 -16.12 21.42
C GLU A 555 -5.21 -15.59 21.67
N THR A 556 -5.92 -15.24 20.60
CA THR A 556 -7.36 -14.94 20.59
C THR A 556 -8.07 -15.86 19.63
N LYS A 557 -9.21 -16.41 20.04
CA LYS A 557 -10.07 -17.16 19.13
C LYS A 557 -10.89 -16.19 18.29
N LYS A 558 -11.06 -16.47 17.00
CA LYS A 558 -11.94 -15.71 16.13
C LYS A 558 -13.41 -16.11 16.38
N ALA A 559 -14.32 -15.21 16.05
CA ALA A 559 -15.76 -15.39 16.17
C ALA A 559 -16.43 -15.05 14.84
N ALA A 560 -17.28 -15.95 14.35
CA ALA A 560 -18.06 -15.75 13.13
C ALA A 560 -19.15 -14.68 13.27
N SER A 561 -19.81 -14.62 14.42
CA SER A 561 -20.75 -13.55 14.80
C SER A 561 -20.93 -13.52 16.33
N PRO A 562 -21.31 -12.38 16.92
CA PRO A 562 -21.62 -12.32 18.34
C PRO A 562 -22.75 -13.25 18.77
N ILE A 563 -23.78 -13.41 17.92
CA ILE A 563 -24.94 -14.28 18.22
C ILE A 563 -24.50 -15.74 18.32
N ALA A 564 -23.61 -16.20 17.43
CA ALA A 564 -23.12 -17.58 17.47
C ALA A 564 -22.32 -17.89 18.75
N THR A 565 -21.61 -16.91 19.31
CA THR A 565 -20.83 -17.07 20.54
C THR A 565 -21.63 -16.86 21.82
N LEU A 566 -22.67 -15.99 21.80
CA LEU A 566 -23.36 -15.53 23.00
C LEU A 566 -24.79 -16.10 23.19
N ALA A 567 -25.41 -16.68 22.15
CA ALA A 567 -26.74 -17.25 22.29
C ALA A 567 -26.69 -18.60 23.06
N PRO A 568 -27.65 -18.87 23.95
CA PRO A 568 -27.71 -20.15 24.65
C PRO A 568 -27.86 -21.30 23.65
N GLN A 569 -27.13 -22.39 23.85
CA GLN A 569 -27.26 -23.66 23.11
C GLN A 569 -28.59 -24.37 23.41
N SER A 570 -29.72 -23.69 23.25
CA SER A 570 -31.05 -24.27 23.38
C SER A 570 -31.56 -24.68 22.00
N GLY A 571 -31.35 -25.94 21.63
CA GLY A 571 -32.29 -26.75 20.85
C GLY A 571 -32.64 -26.36 19.41
N MET A 572 -32.17 -25.23 18.87
CA MET A 572 -32.16 -25.03 17.43
C MET A 572 -30.98 -25.80 16.88
N ALA A 573 -31.22 -27.08 16.61
CA ALA A 573 -30.37 -27.88 15.75
C ALA A 573 -29.92 -27.03 14.57
N MET A 574 -28.60 -26.94 14.41
CA MET A 574 -27.90 -26.57 13.19
C MET A 574 -28.68 -27.08 11.98
N ALA A 575 -29.53 -26.22 11.42
CA ALA A 575 -30.28 -26.55 10.22
C ALA A 575 -29.24 -26.61 9.09
N SER A 576 -28.90 -27.85 8.73
CA SER A 576 -27.93 -28.26 7.70
C SER A 576 -26.49 -27.81 7.94
N ALA A 577 -25.64 -28.77 8.28
CA ALA A 577 -24.18 -28.73 8.16
C ALA A 577 -23.71 -28.67 6.69
N ALA A 578 -24.39 -27.90 5.83
CA ALA A 578 -24.22 -27.92 4.39
C ALA A 578 -23.48 -26.70 3.82
N GLU A 579 -23.31 -25.61 4.56
CA GLU A 579 -22.38 -24.53 4.18
C GLU A 579 -21.61 -24.01 5.41
N ASP A 580 -20.39 -24.51 5.58
CA ASP A 580 -19.43 -24.06 6.61
C ASP A 580 -18.98 -22.60 6.38
N ILE A 581 -19.26 -22.01 5.21
CA ILE A 581 -18.78 -20.69 4.80
C ILE A 581 -19.95 -19.68 4.73
N LYS A 582 -19.75 -18.49 5.29
CA LYS A 582 -20.68 -17.35 5.20
C LYS A 582 -20.10 -16.26 4.32
N ALA A 583 -20.86 -15.87 3.28
CA ALA A 583 -20.54 -14.74 2.43
C ALA A 583 -21.05 -13.43 3.03
N THR A 584 -20.20 -12.41 3.01
CA THR A 584 -20.47 -11.03 3.40
C THR A 584 -19.88 -10.06 2.38
N THR A 585 -20.35 -8.82 2.39
CA THR A 585 -19.86 -7.77 1.50
C THR A 585 -19.74 -6.43 2.21
N THR A 586 -18.90 -5.54 1.70
CA THR A 586 -18.80 -4.14 2.15
C THR A 586 -19.65 -3.20 1.29
N PRO A 587 -19.95 -1.97 1.76
CA PRO A 587 -20.51 -0.91 0.91
C PRO A 587 -19.70 -0.61 -0.35
N ALA A 588 -18.38 -0.80 -0.30
CA ALA A 588 -17.48 -0.67 -1.44
C ALA A 588 -17.53 -1.87 -2.43
N GLY A 589 -18.27 -2.94 -2.08
CA GLY A 589 -18.45 -4.11 -2.92
C GLY A 589 -17.35 -5.17 -2.79
N PHE A 590 -16.47 -5.08 -1.78
CA PHE A 590 -15.58 -6.19 -1.44
C PHE A 590 -16.41 -7.35 -0.92
N ILE A 591 -16.00 -8.57 -1.21
CA ILE A 591 -16.71 -9.77 -0.76
C ILE A 591 -15.77 -10.61 0.09
N THR A 592 -16.25 -10.97 1.27
CA THR A 592 -15.54 -11.82 2.21
C THR A 592 -16.34 -13.08 2.47
N ASN A 593 -15.69 -14.23 2.30
CA ASN A 593 -16.20 -15.54 2.71
C ASN A 593 -15.42 -15.99 3.95
N PHE A 594 -16.11 -16.25 5.06
CA PHE A 594 -15.47 -16.73 6.29
C PHE A 594 -16.13 -17.99 6.83
N ASP A 595 -15.36 -18.80 7.55
CA ASP A 595 -15.84 -20.03 8.19
C ASP A 595 -16.74 -19.71 9.39
N ARG A 596 -17.92 -20.32 9.46
CA ARG A 596 -18.91 -20.07 10.53
C ARG A 596 -18.52 -20.64 11.88
N GLN A 597 -17.63 -21.62 11.92
CA GLN A 597 -17.17 -22.25 13.16
C GLN A 597 -15.94 -21.55 13.71
N SER A 598 -14.93 -21.31 12.86
CA SER A 598 -13.68 -20.70 13.29
C SER A 598 -13.66 -19.18 13.18
N GLY A 599 -14.41 -18.57 12.26
CA GLY A 599 -14.32 -17.14 11.95
C GLY A 599 -13.13 -16.76 11.06
N ASP A 600 -12.42 -17.76 10.51
CA ASP A 600 -11.30 -17.55 9.58
C ASP A 600 -11.80 -17.02 8.23
N TRP A 601 -11.14 -16.02 7.69
CA TRP A 601 -11.42 -15.51 6.35
C TRP A 601 -10.85 -16.47 5.31
N ALA A 602 -11.73 -17.29 4.74
CA ALA A 602 -11.35 -18.21 3.69
C ALA A 602 -11.04 -17.46 2.38
N GLN A 603 -11.75 -16.37 2.09
CA GLN A 603 -11.55 -15.58 0.86
C GLN A 603 -11.89 -14.10 1.08
N LEU A 604 -11.10 -13.21 0.48
CA LEU A 604 -11.37 -11.77 0.38
C LEU A 604 -11.19 -11.34 -1.08
N MET A 605 -12.25 -10.93 -1.75
CA MET A 605 -12.23 -10.42 -3.12
C MET A 605 -12.26 -8.89 -3.14
N LEU A 606 -11.24 -8.31 -3.76
CA LEU A 606 -11.08 -6.87 -3.95
C LEU A 606 -11.67 -6.42 -5.28
N ALA A 607 -11.46 -7.19 -6.35
CA ALA A 607 -11.99 -6.89 -7.67
C ALA A 607 -12.35 -8.15 -8.46
N GLN A 608 -13.26 -8.00 -9.42
CA GLN A 608 -13.68 -9.03 -10.36
C GLN A 608 -13.81 -8.44 -11.77
N VAL A 609 -13.47 -9.22 -12.79
CA VAL A 609 -13.72 -8.91 -14.20
C VAL A 609 -14.55 -10.04 -14.82
N GLN A 610 -15.59 -9.64 -15.54
CA GLN A 610 -16.43 -10.53 -16.35
C GLN A 610 -16.33 -10.17 -17.82
N ASP A 611 -16.56 -11.15 -18.68
CA ASP A 611 -16.78 -10.90 -20.11
C ASP A 611 -18.24 -10.48 -20.42
N LYS A 612 -18.49 -10.24 -21.70
CA LYS A 612 -19.82 -9.88 -22.23
C LYS A 612 -20.91 -10.94 -22.03
N ASP A 613 -20.52 -12.19 -21.80
CA ASP A 613 -21.42 -13.31 -21.55
C ASP A 613 -21.67 -13.51 -20.04
N ASN A 614 -21.19 -12.57 -19.21
CA ASN A 614 -21.21 -12.57 -17.74
C ASN A 614 -20.42 -13.73 -17.11
N VAL A 615 -19.44 -14.27 -17.84
CA VAL A 615 -18.51 -15.27 -17.31
C VAL A 615 -17.38 -14.54 -16.59
N ILE A 616 -17.09 -14.95 -15.35
CA ILE A 616 -15.99 -14.39 -14.57
C ILE A 616 -14.67 -14.84 -15.20
N GLN A 617 -13.86 -13.88 -15.61
CA GLN A 617 -12.57 -14.10 -16.26
C GLN A 617 -11.42 -14.06 -15.25
N ALA A 618 -11.45 -13.09 -14.32
CA ALA A 618 -10.41 -12.91 -13.32
C ALA A 618 -10.96 -12.25 -12.06
N GLN A 619 -10.31 -12.51 -10.93
CA GLN A 619 -10.54 -11.89 -9.64
C GLN A 619 -9.22 -11.57 -8.97
N MET A 620 -9.18 -10.44 -8.27
CA MET A 620 -8.05 -10.03 -7.44
C MET A 620 -8.43 -10.13 -5.97
N GLY A 621 -7.56 -10.71 -5.16
CA GLY A 621 -7.78 -10.88 -3.73
C GLY A 621 -7.05 -12.08 -3.13
N PHE A 622 -7.45 -12.46 -1.92
CA PHE A 622 -6.72 -13.42 -1.09
C PHE A 622 -7.55 -14.66 -0.79
N THR A 623 -6.89 -15.81 -0.70
CA THR A 623 -7.46 -17.06 -0.16
C THR A 623 -6.69 -17.51 1.08
N GLN A 624 -7.39 -18.13 2.04
CA GLN A 624 -6.85 -18.59 3.33
C GLN A 624 -6.02 -17.50 4.03
N LEU A 625 -6.66 -16.36 4.33
CA LEU A 625 -5.98 -15.25 5.00
C LEU A 625 -5.52 -15.70 6.38
N ASP A 626 -4.24 -15.49 6.68
CA ASP A 626 -3.73 -15.75 8.03
C ASP A 626 -4.26 -14.72 9.04
N ASP A 627 -4.00 -14.96 10.32
CA ASP A 627 -4.44 -14.11 11.41
C ASP A 627 -3.93 -12.68 11.28
N THR A 628 -2.73 -12.50 10.72
CA THR A 628 -2.07 -11.20 10.58
C THR A 628 -2.73 -10.35 9.51
N LEU A 629 -2.99 -10.93 8.32
CA LEU A 629 -3.66 -10.27 7.21
C LEU A 629 -5.13 -10.01 7.54
N GLN A 630 -5.85 -10.99 8.09
CA GLN A 630 -7.23 -10.79 8.54
C GLN A 630 -7.33 -9.66 9.56
N ALA A 631 -6.41 -9.62 10.54
CA ALA A 631 -6.38 -8.55 11.53
C ALA A 631 -6.08 -7.17 10.92
N ALA A 632 -5.33 -7.09 9.81
CA ALA A 632 -5.07 -5.83 9.11
C ALA A 632 -6.33 -5.24 8.44
N PHE A 633 -7.26 -6.10 7.99
CA PHE A 633 -8.56 -5.71 7.44
C PHE A 633 -9.66 -5.47 8.50
N GLN A 634 -9.45 -5.92 9.74
CA GLN A 634 -10.38 -5.73 10.87
C GLN A 634 -9.91 -4.62 11.83
N THR A 635 -9.71 -3.41 11.31
CA THR A 635 -9.32 -2.21 12.06
C THR A 635 -10.23 -1.03 11.72
N THR A 636 -10.48 -0.08 12.62
CA THR A 636 -11.40 1.05 12.33
C THR A 636 -10.81 2.16 11.49
N ASP A 637 -9.53 2.47 11.70
CA ASP A 637 -8.81 3.55 11.03
C ASP A 637 -7.74 2.92 10.14
N GLN A 638 -8.18 2.27 9.05
CA GLN A 638 -7.28 1.55 8.16
C GLN A 638 -6.54 2.50 7.21
N PHE A 639 -5.21 2.49 7.32
CA PHE A 639 -4.32 2.97 6.28
C PHE A 639 -3.20 1.95 6.15
N LEU A 640 -3.47 0.90 5.39
CA LEU A 640 -2.58 -0.24 5.22
C LEU A 640 -1.71 0.00 3.99
N VAL A 641 -0.39 0.06 4.19
CA VAL A 641 0.62 0.12 3.13
C VAL A 641 1.32 -1.22 3.09
N ILE A 642 1.29 -1.88 1.93
CA ILE A 642 1.87 -3.20 1.71
C ILE A 642 2.99 -3.10 0.68
N ALA A 643 4.20 -3.38 1.14
CA ALA A 643 5.45 -3.36 0.37
C ALA A 643 6.16 -4.72 0.32
N ASN A 644 5.62 -5.74 1.01
CA ASN A 644 6.12 -7.12 0.97
C ASN A 644 4.98 -8.14 0.93
N ALA A 645 5.30 -9.38 0.55
CA ALA A 645 4.32 -10.48 0.39
C ALA A 645 4.26 -11.48 1.57
N ALA A 646 4.94 -11.25 2.70
CA ALA A 646 5.15 -12.26 3.74
C ALA A 646 3.86 -12.90 4.28
N HIS A 647 2.76 -12.12 4.32
CA HIS A 647 1.45 -12.54 4.81
C HIS A 647 0.36 -12.56 3.73
N LEU A 648 0.72 -12.38 2.45
CA LEU A 648 -0.26 -12.34 1.34
C LEU A 648 -0.58 -13.73 0.77
N GLY A 649 0.25 -14.73 1.07
CA GLY A 649 0.22 -16.04 0.42
C GLY A 649 1.04 -16.06 -0.87
N ALA A 650 1.08 -17.21 -1.55
CA ALA A 650 1.83 -17.33 -2.80
C ALA A 650 1.17 -16.49 -3.92
N LEU A 651 1.98 -15.71 -4.64
CA LEU A 651 1.56 -14.94 -5.81
C LEU A 651 1.10 -15.93 -6.89
N LYS A 652 -0.12 -15.73 -7.42
CA LYS A 652 -0.79 -16.72 -8.28
C LYS A 652 -0.95 -16.27 -9.74
N GLY A 653 -0.89 -14.97 -10.01
CA GLY A 653 -1.27 -14.35 -11.28
C GLY A 653 -2.79 -14.22 -11.43
N GLN A 654 -3.25 -14.17 -12.68
CA GLN A 654 -4.68 -14.10 -13.01
C GLN A 654 -5.41 -15.42 -12.71
N GLY A 655 -6.62 -15.35 -12.18
CA GLY A 655 -7.48 -16.52 -11.95
C GLY A 655 -8.80 -16.18 -11.29
N VAL A 656 -9.61 -17.21 -11.01
CA VAL A 656 -10.94 -17.08 -10.38
C VAL A 656 -10.98 -17.95 -9.14
N PHE A 657 -11.46 -17.41 -8.02
CA PHE A 657 -11.59 -18.11 -6.75
C PHE A 657 -13.00 -18.01 -6.12
N MET A 658 -13.95 -17.26 -6.71
CA MET A 658 -15.33 -17.10 -6.22
C MET A 658 -16.37 -17.06 -7.38
N PRO A 659 -17.56 -17.68 -7.25
CA PRO A 659 -17.80 -19.01 -6.70
C PRO A 659 -17.82 -20.03 -7.85
N PRO A 660 -17.27 -21.25 -7.68
CA PRO A 660 -18.20 -22.37 -7.89
C PRO A 660 -17.95 -23.61 -7.01
N SER A 661 -18.90 -23.88 -6.11
CA SER A 661 -19.43 -25.21 -5.74
C SER A 661 -18.58 -26.29 -5.06
N THR A 662 -17.29 -26.11 -4.74
CA THR A 662 -16.56 -27.13 -3.97
C THR A 662 -15.78 -26.53 -2.80
N ALA A 663 -15.78 -27.27 -1.69
CA ALA A 663 -15.03 -26.98 -0.47
C ALA A 663 -13.49 -26.97 -0.65
N ASP A 664 -13.00 -26.98 -1.89
CA ASP A 664 -11.61 -27.26 -2.29
C ASP A 664 -10.68 -26.03 -2.30
N ILE A 665 -11.19 -24.80 -2.12
CA ILE A 665 -10.33 -23.59 -2.02
C ILE A 665 -9.84 -23.39 -0.56
N ARG A 666 -9.99 -24.40 0.31
CA ARG A 666 -9.49 -24.35 1.69
C ARG A 666 -7.96 -24.51 1.82
N SER A 667 -7.20 -24.64 0.74
CA SER A 667 -5.74 -24.67 0.77
C SER A 667 -5.16 -24.62 -0.66
N PRO A 668 -4.06 -23.89 -0.94
CA PRO A 668 -3.22 -23.11 -0.03
C PRO A 668 -3.56 -21.60 0.01
N ALA A 669 -2.88 -20.85 0.88
CA ALA A 669 -2.93 -19.39 0.91
C ALA A 669 -2.31 -18.78 -0.35
N GLN A 670 -3.09 -17.96 -1.05
CA GLN A 670 -2.71 -17.37 -2.34
C GLN A 670 -3.16 -15.92 -2.44
N PHE A 671 -2.34 -15.10 -3.10
CA PHE A 671 -2.72 -13.79 -3.58
C PHE A 671 -2.94 -13.87 -5.09
N TYR A 672 -4.21 -13.77 -5.49
CA TYR A 672 -4.59 -13.58 -6.89
C TYR A 672 -4.28 -12.13 -7.24
N ASN A 673 -3.10 -11.92 -7.80
CA ASN A 673 -2.49 -10.61 -7.98
C ASN A 673 -2.54 -10.11 -9.43
N GLY A 674 -3.16 -10.87 -10.35
CA GLY A 674 -3.37 -10.45 -11.74
C GLY A 674 -4.79 -9.93 -11.99
N ILE A 675 -4.92 -8.81 -12.73
CA ILE A 675 -6.22 -8.28 -13.15
C ILE A 675 -6.17 -7.71 -14.59
N PRO A 676 -7.09 -8.10 -15.48
CA PRO A 676 -7.21 -7.49 -16.81
C PRO A 676 -8.02 -6.19 -16.76
N ILE A 677 -7.63 -5.18 -17.52
CA ILE A 677 -8.44 -3.97 -17.76
C ILE A 677 -8.48 -3.70 -19.28
N GLY A 678 -9.63 -3.92 -19.90
CA GLY A 678 -9.74 -3.95 -21.35
C GLY A 678 -8.95 -5.11 -21.96
N GLN A 679 -7.94 -4.81 -22.78
CA GLN A 679 -7.03 -5.79 -23.41
C GLN A 679 -5.64 -5.81 -22.75
N TRP A 680 -5.48 -5.14 -21.60
CA TRP A 680 -4.22 -5.03 -20.86
C TRP A 680 -4.28 -5.94 -19.64
N ASP A 681 -3.22 -6.71 -19.39
CA ASP A 681 -3.09 -7.52 -18.19
C ASP A 681 -2.07 -6.88 -17.26
N PHE A 682 -2.46 -6.68 -16.01
CA PHE A 682 -1.60 -6.16 -14.95
C PHE A 682 -1.32 -7.24 -13.91
N ALA A 683 -0.12 -7.22 -13.35
CA ALA A 683 0.29 -8.06 -12.23
C ALA A 683 0.79 -7.19 -11.07
N VAL A 684 0.37 -7.53 -9.86
CA VAL A 684 0.75 -6.85 -8.63
C VAL A 684 1.72 -7.73 -7.86
N GLU A 685 2.98 -7.78 -8.31
CA GLU A 685 4.04 -8.61 -7.74
C GLU A 685 4.64 -7.95 -6.47
N THR A 686 3.80 -7.67 -5.48
CA THR A 686 4.21 -6.97 -4.24
C THR A 686 5.34 -7.70 -3.51
N GLY A 687 6.43 -6.99 -3.19
CA GLY A 687 7.57 -7.57 -2.48
C GLY A 687 8.63 -8.23 -3.36
N THR A 688 8.41 -8.26 -4.68
CA THR A 688 9.40 -8.69 -5.68
C THR A 688 10.22 -7.48 -6.15
N ASP A 689 11.54 -7.64 -6.26
CA ASP A 689 12.48 -6.65 -6.81
C ASP A 689 12.37 -5.21 -6.25
N ASN A 690 11.97 -5.10 -4.97
CA ASN A 690 11.92 -3.82 -4.27
C ASN A 690 13.31 -3.40 -3.80
N GLU A 691 13.81 -2.29 -4.34
CA GLU A 691 15.09 -1.69 -3.94
C GLU A 691 14.88 -0.40 -3.14
N TYR A 692 15.88 0.01 -2.38
CA TYR A 692 15.81 1.24 -1.61
C TYR A 692 15.69 2.45 -2.54
N GLY A 693 14.58 3.19 -2.44
CA GLY A 693 14.30 4.35 -3.30
C GLY A 693 13.65 3.99 -4.64
N ASP A 694 13.53 2.71 -4.98
CA ASP A 694 12.78 2.23 -6.15
C ASP A 694 11.77 1.15 -5.73
N TYR A 695 10.65 1.61 -5.16
CA TYR A 695 9.57 0.75 -4.70
C TYR A 695 8.55 0.48 -5.82
N ARG A 696 8.06 -0.76 -5.88
CA ARG A 696 7.20 -1.29 -6.96
C ARG A 696 6.06 -2.12 -6.37
N ASN A 697 4.96 -2.21 -7.11
CA ASN A 697 3.78 -3.00 -6.73
C ASN A 697 3.26 -2.70 -5.31
N ILE A 698 3.30 -1.42 -4.89
CA ILE A 698 2.91 -1.01 -3.54
C ILE A 698 1.39 -0.91 -3.45
N ILE A 699 0.78 -1.66 -2.53
CA ILE A 699 -0.67 -1.64 -2.30
C ILE A 699 -0.98 -0.70 -1.14
N ILE A 700 -1.92 0.20 -1.35
CA ILE A 700 -2.50 1.08 -0.34
C ILE A 700 -3.98 0.76 -0.20
N VAL A 701 -4.40 0.35 1.00
CA VAL A 701 -5.81 0.20 1.37
C VAL A 701 -6.17 1.29 2.37
N LYS A 702 -7.07 2.21 1.97
CA LYS A 702 -7.47 3.36 2.77
C LYS A 702 -8.94 3.27 3.16
N GLY A 703 -9.18 3.19 4.47
CA GLY A 703 -10.50 3.28 5.13
C GLY A 703 -10.57 4.35 6.22
N VAL A 704 -9.53 5.19 6.35
CA VAL A 704 -9.43 6.29 7.33
C VAL A 704 -9.66 7.66 6.69
N HIS A 705 -10.11 8.65 7.47
CA HIS A 705 -10.16 10.05 7.06
C HIS A 705 -8.75 10.69 7.02
N GLY A 706 -8.52 11.58 6.05
CA GLY A 706 -7.25 12.26 5.82
C GLY A 706 -6.74 12.02 4.41
N ALA A 707 -6.00 12.97 3.85
CA ALA A 707 -5.46 12.85 2.49
C ALA A 707 -4.24 11.92 2.48
N ILE A 708 -4.04 11.16 1.40
CA ILE A 708 -2.79 10.41 1.19
C ILE A 708 -1.64 11.41 1.11
N LEU A 709 -1.84 12.50 0.36
CA LEU A 709 -0.96 13.64 0.20
C LEU A 709 -1.73 14.93 0.55
N ALA A 710 -1.43 15.53 1.69
CA ALA A 710 -1.96 16.83 2.11
C ALA A 710 -0.96 17.94 1.77
N LEU A 711 -1.43 19.03 1.15
CA LEU A 711 -0.59 20.12 0.67
C LEU A 711 -0.94 21.44 1.36
N ASP A 712 0.05 22.30 1.59
CA ASP A 712 -0.15 23.68 2.05
C ASP A 712 -0.57 24.62 0.90
N ASP A 713 -0.86 25.89 1.23
CA ASP A 713 -1.21 26.93 0.24
C ASP A 713 -0.10 27.18 -0.81
N LYS A 714 1.11 26.69 -0.58
CA LYS A 714 2.26 26.78 -1.49
C LYS A 714 2.52 25.46 -2.23
N HIS A 715 1.61 24.50 -2.12
CA HIS A 715 1.68 23.18 -2.74
C HIS A 715 2.84 22.29 -2.26
N ASN A 716 3.31 22.50 -1.03
CA ASN A 716 4.30 21.61 -0.41
C ASN A 716 3.60 20.51 0.40
N PRO A 717 4.11 19.26 0.39
CA PRO A 717 3.65 18.21 1.30
C PRO A 717 3.71 18.64 2.77
N THR A 718 2.66 18.31 3.52
CA THR A 718 2.51 18.63 4.94
C THR A 718 2.45 17.37 5.80
N ASP A 719 2.71 17.52 7.10
CA ASP A 719 2.63 16.45 8.10
C ASP A 719 1.21 15.88 8.31
N ALA A 720 0.19 16.55 7.78
CA ALA A 720 -1.17 16.03 7.67
C ALA A 720 -1.30 14.85 6.67
N SER A 721 -0.31 14.65 5.78
CA SER A 721 -0.30 13.56 4.80
C SER A 721 -0.20 12.20 5.49
N LEU A 722 -1.10 11.27 5.16
CA LEU A 722 -1.03 9.89 5.65
C LEU A 722 0.25 9.19 5.14
N ALA A 723 0.67 9.47 3.91
CA ALA A 723 1.91 8.93 3.34
C ALA A 723 3.18 9.43 4.05
N MET A 724 3.16 10.60 4.69
CA MET A 724 4.28 11.13 5.50
C MET A 724 4.30 10.60 6.94
N SER A 725 3.30 9.82 7.34
CA SER A 725 3.11 9.44 8.74
C SER A 725 3.11 7.91 8.91
N PRO A 726 4.26 7.22 8.82
CA PRO A 726 4.36 5.78 9.06
C PRO A 726 3.72 5.31 10.36
N ASP A 727 3.67 6.18 11.37
CA ASP A 727 3.04 5.90 12.66
C ASP A 727 1.52 5.79 12.61
N LYS A 728 0.91 6.25 11.52
CA LYS A 728 -0.51 6.10 11.22
C LYS A 728 -0.79 4.87 10.35
N TRP A 729 0.24 4.13 9.91
CA TRP A 729 0.07 2.99 9.02
C TRP A 729 -0.31 1.73 9.81
N THR A 730 -1.33 1.01 9.33
CA THR A 730 -1.82 -0.22 9.93
C THR A 730 -0.76 -1.33 9.83
N LYS A 731 -0.30 -1.89 10.96
CA LYS A 731 0.71 -2.97 11.03
C LYS A 731 1.97 -2.69 10.18
N ARG A 732 2.49 -1.45 10.27
CA ARG A 732 3.60 -0.90 9.46
C ARG A 732 4.88 -1.76 9.44
N ASP A 733 5.24 -2.36 10.58
CA ASP A 733 6.43 -3.19 10.78
C ASP A 733 6.33 -4.57 10.13
N ILE A 734 5.11 -4.96 9.77
CA ILE A 734 4.80 -6.25 9.13
C ILE A 734 4.64 -6.08 7.62
N PHE A 735 3.86 -5.09 7.18
CA PHE A 735 3.50 -4.94 5.76
C PHE A 735 4.30 -3.87 5.01
N ALA A 736 4.74 -2.80 5.68
CA ALA A 736 5.35 -1.64 5.03
C ALA A 736 6.88 -1.65 5.05
N THR A 737 7.49 -2.77 5.41
CA THR A 737 8.94 -3.01 5.30
C THR A 737 9.18 -3.96 4.14
N THR A 738 9.98 -3.59 3.13
CA THR A 738 10.28 -4.49 1.99
C THR A 738 11.03 -5.74 2.43
N VAL A 739 11.86 -5.62 3.48
CA VAL A 739 12.38 -6.75 4.24
C VAL A 739 11.58 -6.86 5.55
N PRO A 740 10.81 -7.94 5.76
CA PRO A 740 9.97 -8.10 6.96
C PRO A 740 10.73 -7.84 8.27
N GLY A 741 10.25 -6.88 9.07
CA GLY A 741 10.82 -6.51 10.36
C GLY A 741 11.94 -5.46 10.33
N ASP A 742 12.41 -5.02 9.15
CA ASP A 742 13.38 -3.92 9.03
C ASP A 742 12.69 -2.55 9.10
N THR A 743 12.45 -2.08 10.32
CA THR A 743 11.78 -0.79 10.57
C THR A 743 12.54 0.43 10.05
N GLY A 744 13.83 0.30 9.68
CA GLY A 744 14.60 1.39 9.05
C GLY A 744 14.06 1.79 7.68
N GLN A 745 13.25 0.93 7.04
CA GLN A 745 12.70 1.13 5.70
C GLN A 745 11.40 1.94 5.67
N LEU A 746 10.81 2.25 6.83
CA LEU A 746 9.57 3.01 6.92
C LEU A 746 9.73 4.46 6.44
N THR A 747 10.81 5.15 6.87
CA THR A 747 11.09 6.53 6.45
C THR A 747 11.38 6.65 4.95
N PRO A 748 12.23 5.80 4.35
CA PRO A 748 12.47 5.81 2.90
C PRO A 748 11.23 5.52 2.06
N LEU A 749 10.42 4.50 2.43
CA LEU A 749 9.17 4.20 1.74
C LEU A 749 8.17 5.37 1.85
N SER A 750 8.10 6.00 3.02
CA SER A 750 7.29 7.21 3.23
C SER A 750 7.73 8.36 2.34
N GLY A 751 9.04 8.62 2.26
CA GLY A 751 9.61 9.62 1.36
C GLY A 751 9.26 9.34 -0.10
N TRP A 752 9.45 8.10 -0.55
CA TRP A 752 9.12 7.68 -1.91
C TRP A 752 7.62 7.84 -2.23
N LEU A 753 6.72 7.41 -1.34
CA LEU A 753 5.27 7.55 -1.55
C LEU A 753 4.85 9.00 -1.73
N VAL A 754 5.46 9.90 -0.95
CA VAL A 754 5.16 11.33 -0.97
C VAL A 754 5.68 11.96 -2.25
N GLU A 755 6.92 11.67 -2.63
CA GLU A 755 7.52 12.12 -3.88
C GLU A 755 6.71 11.63 -5.08
N TYR A 756 6.41 10.33 -5.13
CA TYR A 756 5.62 9.71 -6.19
C TYR A 756 4.23 10.36 -6.36
N CYS A 757 3.52 10.59 -5.25
CA CYS A 757 2.22 11.25 -5.29
C CYS A 757 2.33 12.74 -5.66
N HIS A 758 3.38 13.42 -5.21
CA HIS A 758 3.58 14.85 -5.45
C HIS A 758 3.97 15.14 -6.89
N GLU A 759 4.87 14.34 -7.49
CA GLU A 759 5.22 14.43 -8.91
C GLU A 759 4.00 14.27 -9.82
N ALA A 760 3.15 13.28 -9.53
CA ALA A 760 1.88 13.09 -10.23
C ALA A 760 0.93 14.28 -10.04
N TRP A 761 0.87 14.84 -8.82
CA TRP A 761 0.04 16.01 -8.52
C TRP A 761 0.55 17.29 -9.22
N LEU A 762 1.86 17.47 -9.39
CA LEU A 762 2.42 18.58 -10.16
C LEU A 762 1.96 18.53 -11.63
N LYS A 763 1.69 17.33 -12.15
CA LYS A 763 1.13 17.08 -13.49
C LYS A 763 -0.40 17.12 -13.56
N ARG A 764 -1.12 17.51 -12.49
CA ARG A 764 -2.61 17.49 -12.41
C ARG A 764 -3.35 18.22 -13.54
N GLU A 765 -2.73 19.21 -14.17
CA GLU A 765 -3.31 19.92 -15.33
C GLU A 765 -3.39 19.02 -16.57
N SER A 766 -2.58 17.96 -16.62
CA SER A 766 -2.70 16.90 -17.61
C SER A 766 -3.93 16.04 -17.30
N PRO A 767 -4.79 15.76 -18.30
CA PRO A 767 -5.96 14.91 -18.11
C PRO A 767 -5.59 13.47 -17.69
N TYR A 768 -4.34 13.04 -17.89
CA TYR A 768 -3.85 11.73 -17.47
C TYR A 768 -3.67 11.61 -15.95
N PHE A 769 -3.33 12.71 -15.27
CA PHE A 769 -3.05 12.71 -13.82
C PHE A 769 -4.16 13.33 -12.97
N ALA A 770 -5.11 14.03 -13.59
CA ALA A 770 -6.17 14.77 -12.89
C ALA A 770 -6.95 13.91 -11.87
N LYS A 771 -7.40 12.70 -12.26
CA LYS A 771 -8.15 11.79 -11.36
C LYS A 771 -7.28 11.31 -10.19
N PHE A 772 -6.03 10.92 -10.46
CA PHE A 772 -5.10 10.48 -9.42
C PHE A 772 -4.81 11.61 -8.42
N ALA A 773 -4.51 12.81 -8.92
CA ALA A 773 -4.25 14.00 -8.11
C ALA A 773 -5.44 14.35 -7.21
N GLN A 774 -6.68 14.24 -7.72
CA GLN A 774 -7.89 14.40 -6.93
C GLN A 774 -7.99 13.35 -5.82
N ILE A 775 -7.73 12.08 -6.14
CA ILE A 775 -7.83 10.97 -5.19
C ILE A 775 -6.83 11.10 -4.05
N VAL A 776 -5.56 11.38 -4.34
CA VAL A 776 -4.52 11.43 -3.30
C VAL A 776 -4.68 12.64 -2.37
N THR A 777 -5.35 13.70 -2.83
CA THR A 777 -5.61 14.92 -2.03
C THR A 777 -6.99 14.94 -1.36
N ASP A 778 -7.92 14.05 -1.73
CA ASP A 778 -9.25 13.98 -1.12
C ASP A 778 -9.20 13.28 0.26
N PRO A 779 -9.50 14.00 1.36
CA PRO A 779 -9.47 13.40 2.69
C PRO A 779 -10.56 12.34 2.92
N ASN A 780 -11.62 12.33 2.11
CA ASN A 780 -12.76 11.43 2.23
C ASN A 780 -12.70 10.23 1.27
N TRP A 781 -11.76 10.20 0.33
CA TRP A 781 -11.63 9.07 -0.59
C TRP A 781 -11.24 7.79 0.17
N THR A 782 -11.91 6.68 -0.13
CA THR A 782 -11.63 5.35 0.44
C THR A 782 -11.59 4.33 -0.69
N GLY A 783 -10.65 3.40 -0.65
CA GLY A 783 -10.48 2.40 -1.70
C GLY A 783 -9.12 1.73 -1.67
N VAL A 784 -8.79 1.06 -2.77
CA VAL A 784 -7.49 0.42 -3.00
C VAL A 784 -6.76 1.15 -4.13
N LEU A 785 -5.49 1.49 -3.89
CA LEU A 785 -4.54 1.96 -4.89
C LEU A 785 -3.36 0.99 -4.95
N ILE A 786 -2.90 0.70 -6.15
CA ILE A 786 -1.66 0.00 -6.41
C ILE A 786 -0.78 0.96 -7.19
N LEU A 787 0.44 1.21 -6.71
CA LEU A 787 1.39 2.14 -7.31
C LEU A 787 2.51 1.36 -8.00
N LYS A 788 2.94 1.86 -9.18
CA LYS A 788 4.00 1.26 -9.99
C LYS A 788 3.77 -0.25 -10.20
N ALA A 789 2.59 -0.59 -10.74
CA ALA A 789 2.16 -1.96 -10.99
C ALA A 789 2.77 -2.50 -12.30
N GLU A 790 3.07 -3.79 -12.34
CA GLU A 790 3.64 -4.44 -13.52
C GLU A 790 2.60 -4.61 -14.64
N ILE A 791 3.06 -4.50 -15.89
CA ILE A 791 2.28 -4.81 -17.09
C ILE A 791 2.66 -6.22 -17.54
N ALA A 792 1.86 -7.21 -17.13
CA ALA A 792 2.09 -8.61 -17.45
C ALA A 792 1.85 -8.92 -18.94
N LYS A 793 0.90 -8.22 -19.57
CA LYS A 793 0.62 -8.40 -21.00
C LYS A 793 0.05 -7.14 -21.64
N LEU A 794 0.60 -6.80 -22.81
CA LEU A 794 0.08 -5.77 -23.71
C LEU A 794 -1.04 -6.32 -24.62
N PRO A 795 -1.93 -5.46 -25.13
CA PRO A 795 -2.78 -5.81 -26.27
C PRO A 795 -1.93 -6.34 -27.42
N SER A 796 -2.39 -7.40 -28.10
CA SER A 796 -1.63 -8.06 -29.18
C SER A 796 -1.18 -7.06 -30.26
N ASP A 797 -2.02 -6.08 -30.59
CA ASP A 797 -1.75 -5.06 -31.60
C ASP A 797 -0.62 -4.09 -31.21
N LEU A 798 -0.29 -4.01 -29.91
CA LEU A 798 0.76 -3.16 -29.35
C LEU A 798 2.02 -3.94 -28.95
N ALA A 799 2.03 -5.27 -29.02
CA ALA A 799 3.11 -6.08 -28.45
C ALA A 799 4.51 -5.64 -28.91
N GLY A 800 4.66 -5.25 -30.18
CA GLY A 800 5.96 -4.83 -30.71
C GLY A 800 6.49 -3.49 -30.23
N ILE A 801 5.70 -2.67 -29.52
CA ILE A 801 6.25 -1.42 -28.94
C ILE A 801 7.30 -1.70 -27.88
N LEU A 802 7.29 -2.91 -27.28
CA LEU A 802 8.31 -3.35 -26.32
C LEU A 802 9.71 -3.32 -26.91
N ALA A 803 9.87 -3.56 -28.22
CA ALA A 803 11.15 -3.44 -28.91
C ALA A 803 11.76 -2.04 -28.79
N GLY A 804 10.94 -1.02 -28.56
CA GLY A 804 11.38 0.37 -28.48
C GLY A 804 11.56 0.90 -27.06
N VAL A 805 11.26 0.11 -26.02
CA VAL A 805 11.39 0.53 -24.62
C VAL A 805 12.86 0.55 -24.23
N LYS A 806 13.35 1.71 -23.76
CA LYS A 806 14.77 1.84 -23.39
C LYS A 806 15.15 1.07 -22.12
N ASP A 807 14.43 1.32 -21.04
CA ASP A 807 14.61 0.61 -19.78
C ASP A 807 13.29 -0.09 -19.47
N PRO A 808 13.22 -1.43 -19.57
CA PRO A 808 12.01 -2.16 -19.25
C PRO A 808 11.57 -1.99 -17.80
N LYS A 809 12.49 -1.67 -16.87
CA LYS A 809 12.13 -1.35 -15.50
C LYS A 809 11.31 -0.07 -15.39
N ASP A 810 11.36 0.82 -16.37
CA ASP A 810 10.52 2.02 -16.41
C ASP A 810 9.19 1.82 -17.15
N PHE A 811 8.94 0.62 -17.64
CA PHE A 811 7.71 0.26 -18.34
C PHE A 811 6.68 -0.37 -17.39
N TYR A 812 5.87 0.47 -16.76
CA TYR A 812 4.90 0.05 -15.75
C TYR A 812 3.59 0.85 -15.82
N ALA A 813 2.55 0.35 -15.15
CA ALA A 813 1.37 1.16 -14.85
C ALA A 813 1.68 2.05 -13.64
N HIS A 814 1.62 3.37 -13.83
CA HIS A 814 1.82 4.34 -12.76
C HIS A 814 0.92 4.04 -11.56
N HIS A 815 -0.37 3.80 -11.82
CA HIS A 815 -1.27 3.34 -10.78
C HIS A 815 -2.41 2.52 -11.35
N ILE A 816 -2.98 1.68 -10.49
CA ILE A 816 -4.27 1.01 -10.67
C ILE A 816 -5.09 1.26 -9.41
N GLY A 817 -6.37 1.56 -9.56
CA GLY A 817 -7.27 1.73 -8.42
C GLY A 817 -8.59 1.02 -8.61
N ILE A 818 -9.20 0.66 -7.47
CA ILE A 818 -10.47 -0.08 -7.38
C ILE A 818 -11.46 0.78 -6.59
N GLU A 819 -12.60 1.12 -7.19
CA GLU A 819 -13.61 2.00 -6.57
C GLU A 819 -14.80 1.24 -5.99
N ILE A 820 -15.61 0.57 -6.84
CA ILE A 820 -16.87 -0.07 -6.41
C ILE A 820 -17.15 -1.36 -7.20
N GLY A 821 -17.55 -2.43 -6.50
CA GLY A 821 -18.23 -3.60 -7.06
C GLY A 821 -19.74 -3.57 -6.82
N GLN A 822 -20.57 -3.81 -7.84
CA GLN A 822 -22.03 -3.91 -7.65
C GLN A 822 -22.41 -5.28 -7.09
N ILE A 823 -23.13 -5.30 -5.97
CA ILE A 823 -23.57 -6.54 -5.32
C ILE A 823 -25.00 -6.92 -5.72
N ASP A 824 -25.22 -8.21 -5.98
CA ASP A 824 -26.54 -8.79 -6.21
C ASP A 824 -27.43 -8.64 -4.94
N ARG A 825 -28.72 -8.34 -5.12
CA ARG A 825 -29.63 -8.09 -3.99
C ARG A 825 -30.13 -9.36 -3.29
N ASP A 826 -30.07 -10.50 -3.97
CA ASP A 826 -30.59 -11.79 -3.51
C ASP A 826 -29.45 -12.75 -3.09
N LYS A 827 -28.24 -12.52 -3.59
CA LYS A 827 -27.01 -13.28 -3.29
C LYS A 827 -25.89 -12.34 -2.88
N VAL A 828 -25.07 -12.73 -1.90
CA VAL A 828 -23.86 -11.96 -1.55
C VAL A 828 -22.76 -12.30 -2.56
N GLN A 829 -22.94 -11.79 -3.79
CA GLN A 829 -22.10 -12.05 -4.96
C GLN A 829 -22.01 -10.77 -5.78
N GLN A 830 -20.87 -10.55 -6.43
CA GLN A 830 -20.69 -9.41 -7.31
C GLN A 830 -21.36 -9.69 -8.65
N LYS A 831 -22.21 -8.75 -9.09
CA LYS A 831 -23.05 -8.91 -10.28
C LYS A 831 -22.29 -8.69 -11.58
N GLU A 832 -21.44 -7.66 -11.61
CA GLU A 832 -20.76 -7.14 -12.82
C GLU A 832 -19.26 -6.96 -12.56
N THR A 833 -18.49 -6.58 -13.58
CA THR A 833 -17.08 -6.15 -13.43
C THR A 833 -16.94 -5.01 -12.42
N SER A 834 -15.92 -5.07 -11.56
CA SER A 834 -15.56 -3.98 -10.63
C SER A 834 -15.16 -2.76 -11.43
N SER A 835 -15.55 -1.56 -10.98
CA SER A 835 -15.05 -0.32 -11.55
C SER A 835 -13.59 -0.12 -11.17
N THR A 836 -12.69 -0.21 -12.15
CA THR A 836 -11.26 0.06 -12.01
C THR A 836 -10.85 1.29 -12.82
N PHE A 837 -9.77 1.93 -12.39
CA PHE A 837 -9.11 3.02 -13.11
C PHE A 837 -7.60 2.85 -13.04
N GLY A 838 -6.87 3.49 -13.91
CA GLY A 838 -5.42 3.40 -13.90
C GLY A 838 -4.75 4.18 -15.02
N LEU A 839 -3.43 4.22 -14.99
CA LEU A 839 -2.63 4.94 -15.96
C LEU A 839 -1.36 4.14 -16.29
N VAL A 840 -1.16 3.81 -17.56
CA VAL A 840 0.16 3.47 -18.10
C VAL A 840 0.75 4.75 -18.67
N TYR A 841 1.94 5.13 -18.20
CA TYR A 841 2.59 6.37 -18.60
C TYR A 841 4.10 6.14 -18.69
N TYR A 842 4.61 6.15 -19.91
CA TYR A 842 6.01 5.98 -20.26
C TYR A 842 6.46 7.12 -21.16
N ILE A 843 7.65 7.65 -20.87
CA ILE A 843 8.35 8.66 -21.67
C ILE A 843 9.81 8.22 -21.77
N ASP A 844 10.35 8.22 -22.98
CA ASP A 844 11.77 7.99 -23.21
C ASP A 844 12.60 9.11 -22.54
N PRO A 845 13.68 8.81 -21.81
CA PRO A 845 14.47 9.85 -21.12
C PRO A 845 15.06 10.94 -22.01
N LEU A 846 15.18 10.71 -23.32
CA LEU A 846 15.67 11.69 -24.28
C LEU A 846 14.56 12.47 -25.00
N TYR A 847 13.29 12.14 -24.74
CA TYR A 847 12.14 12.75 -25.39
C TYR A 847 11.52 13.85 -24.53
N ASP A 848 11.36 15.06 -25.09
CA ASP A 848 10.66 16.16 -24.43
C ASP A 848 9.18 16.17 -24.86
N ASP A 849 8.29 15.78 -23.95
CA ASP A 849 6.85 15.71 -24.22
C ASP A 849 6.13 17.06 -24.13
N ALA A 850 6.85 18.16 -23.84
CA ALA A 850 6.32 19.51 -23.87
C ALA A 850 6.29 20.13 -25.28
N GLU A 851 7.09 19.61 -26.21
CA GLU A 851 7.10 20.05 -27.61
C GLU A 851 6.05 19.32 -28.46
N GLU A 852 5.77 19.86 -29.65
CA GLU A 852 4.98 19.14 -30.65
C GLU A 852 5.68 17.82 -31.01
N PRO A 853 4.93 16.77 -31.40
CA PRO A 853 5.50 15.46 -31.73
C PRO A 853 6.66 15.57 -32.73
N HIS A 854 7.82 15.04 -32.35
CA HIS A 854 9.09 15.15 -33.08
C HIS A 854 9.95 13.91 -32.87
N THR A 855 10.99 13.77 -33.68
CA THR A 855 11.98 12.69 -33.55
C THR A 855 13.20 13.14 -32.76
N ILE A 856 13.84 12.20 -32.09
CA ILE A 856 15.09 12.41 -31.36
C ILE A 856 16.25 11.73 -32.09
N ALA A 857 17.48 12.12 -31.74
CA ALA A 857 18.67 11.47 -32.28
C ALA A 857 18.67 9.97 -31.93
N PRO A 858 18.99 9.07 -32.88
CA PRO A 858 19.16 7.65 -32.59
C PRO A 858 20.30 7.44 -31.58
N ARG A 859 20.13 6.44 -30.72
CA ARG A 859 21.16 6.09 -29.71
C ARG A 859 22.43 5.55 -30.33
N ASP A 860 22.26 4.76 -31.40
CA ASP A 860 23.32 4.33 -32.27
C ASP A 860 23.11 5.00 -33.64
N PRO A 861 23.87 6.06 -33.96
CA PRO A 861 23.75 6.74 -35.25
C PRO A 861 24.32 5.91 -36.41
N ASP A 862 25.12 4.88 -36.13
CA ASP A 862 25.74 4.01 -37.13
C ASP A 862 24.90 2.76 -37.43
N ALA A 863 23.84 2.49 -36.66
CA ALA A 863 22.93 1.38 -36.89
C ALA A 863 22.15 1.58 -38.21
N ASP A 864 22.08 0.54 -39.05
CA ASP A 864 21.33 0.57 -40.31
C ASP A 864 19.84 0.82 -40.08
N GLU A 865 19.27 0.18 -39.05
CA GLU A 865 17.90 0.38 -38.59
C GLU A 865 17.83 0.45 -37.05
N SER A 866 16.92 1.26 -36.51
CA SER A 866 16.58 1.21 -35.09
C SER A 866 15.12 1.57 -34.84
N PHE A 867 14.58 1.12 -33.70
CA PHE A 867 13.20 1.41 -33.27
C PHE A 867 13.21 1.90 -31.83
N THR A 868 12.45 2.96 -31.53
CA THR A 868 12.39 3.54 -30.18
C THR A 868 10.97 4.01 -29.88
N LEU A 869 10.43 3.59 -28.74
CA LEU A 869 9.18 4.11 -28.20
C LEU A 869 9.50 5.42 -27.50
N LEU A 870 8.90 6.52 -27.93
CA LEU A 870 9.14 7.85 -27.38
C LEU A 870 8.17 8.15 -26.22
N LYS A 871 6.91 7.76 -26.39
CA LYS A 871 5.84 8.01 -25.42
C LYS A 871 4.76 6.94 -25.51
N LEU A 872 4.22 6.57 -24.36
CA LEU A 872 2.99 5.78 -24.26
C LEU A 872 2.16 6.32 -23.09
N SER A 873 0.89 6.62 -23.34
CA SER A 873 -0.04 7.09 -22.32
C SER A 873 -1.41 6.43 -22.53
N ALA A 874 -1.77 5.47 -21.68
CA ALA A 874 -3.08 4.81 -21.68
C ALA A 874 -3.79 5.06 -20.35
N LEU A 875 -4.85 5.87 -20.39
CA LEU A 875 -5.71 6.18 -19.25
C LEU A 875 -6.91 5.24 -19.23
N PHE A 876 -7.20 4.64 -18.09
CA PHE A 876 -8.33 3.74 -17.87
C PHE A 876 -9.31 4.36 -16.86
N GLU A 877 -10.61 4.31 -17.20
CA GLU A 877 -11.71 4.71 -16.31
C GLU A 877 -12.89 3.76 -16.48
N ASN A 878 -13.51 3.34 -15.38
CA ASN A 878 -14.61 2.38 -15.36
C ASN A 878 -14.27 1.10 -16.14
N SER A 879 -13.06 0.58 -15.92
CA SER A 879 -12.57 -0.68 -16.46
C SER A 879 -12.39 -0.71 -17.99
N ALA A 880 -12.31 0.45 -18.62
CA ALA A 880 -12.10 0.60 -20.05
C ALA A 880 -11.10 1.72 -20.36
N ILE A 881 -10.45 1.65 -21.52
CA ILE A 881 -9.55 2.72 -21.99
C ILE A 881 -10.34 3.99 -22.29
N LYS A 882 -9.96 5.09 -21.65
CA LYS A 882 -10.57 6.41 -21.80
C LYS A 882 -9.82 7.28 -22.80
N LYS A 883 -8.49 7.29 -22.71
CA LYS A 883 -7.60 8.09 -23.56
C LYS A 883 -6.33 7.28 -23.87
N PHE A 884 -5.86 7.38 -25.11
CA PHE A 884 -4.68 6.68 -25.60
C PHE A 884 -3.84 7.66 -26.42
N GLU A 885 -2.54 7.65 -26.21
CA GLU A 885 -1.55 8.36 -27.00
C GLU A 885 -0.27 7.53 -27.03
N SER A 886 0.35 7.41 -28.19
CA SER A 886 1.66 6.76 -28.32
C SER A 886 2.44 7.39 -29.45
N LEU A 887 3.75 7.54 -29.25
CA LEU A 887 4.69 8.00 -30.26
C LEU A 887 5.88 7.05 -30.25
N ALA A 888 6.32 6.65 -31.44
CA ALA A 888 7.55 5.88 -31.63
C ALA A 888 8.29 6.42 -32.84
N GLN A 889 9.56 6.09 -32.98
CA GLN A 889 10.31 6.38 -34.19
C GLN A 889 11.01 5.13 -34.72
N MET A 890 11.16 5.09 -36.04
CA MET A 890 11.90 4.08 -36.76
C MET A 890 12.97 4.76 -37.59
N VAL A 891 14.24 4.49 -37.30
CA VAL A 891 15.38 5.02 -38.05
C VAL A 891 15.71 4.07 -39.19
N LEU A 892 15.95 4.67 -40.37
CA LEU A 892 16.34 3.98 -41.59
C LEU A 892 17.56 4.71 -42.16
N ASN A 893 18.76 4.25 -41.81
CA ASN A 893 20.01 4.79 -42.34
C ASN A 893 20.41 4.16 -43.67
N LYS A 894 19.85 3.00 -44.02
CA LYS A 894 19.98 2.35 -45.32
C LYS A 894 18.63 1.94 -45.91
N LEU A 895 18.50 2.08 -47.22
CA LEU A 895 17.36 1.58 -47.99
C LEU A 895 17.86 0.93 -49.28
N TYR A 896 17.44 -0.31 -49.53
CA TYR A 896 17.96 -1.12 -50.64
C TYR A 896 19.49 -1.17 -50.64
N GLY A 897 20.07 -1.29 -49.43
CA GLY A 897 21.50 -1.31 -49.16
C GLY A 897 22.27 -0.01 -49.40
N SER A 898 21.65 1.03 -49.94
CA SER A 898 22.26 2.35 -50.11
C SER A 898 22.12 3.21 -48.85
N ASP A 899 23.19 3.92 -48.49
CA ASP A 899 23.18 4.89 -47.39
C ASP A 899 22.23 6.06 -47.67
N VAL A 900 21.51 6.51 -46.64
CA VAL A 900 20.68 7.71 -46.67
C VAL A 900 21.58 8.94 -46.47
N GLU A 901 21.60 9.84 -47.45
CA GLU A 901 22.35 11.11 -47.37
C GLU A 901 21.56 12.19 -46.62
N ALA A 902 20.24 12.23 -46.82
CA ALA A 902 19.35 13.15 -46.12
C ALA A 902 17.91 12.65 -46.13
N MET A 903 17.14 13.06 -45.12
CA MET A 903 15.70 12.79 -45.02
C MET A 903 14.91 14.09 -44.87
N ILE A 904 13.72 14.13 -45.48
CA ILE A 904 12.79 15.27 -45.43
C ILE A 904 11.42 14.78 -44.95
N ASP A 905 10.88 15.41 -43.92
CA ASP A 905 9.50 15.22 -43.47
C ASP A 905 8.55 16.11 -44.28
N ILE A 906 7.54 15.51 -44.89
CA ILE A 906 6.53 16.22 -45.69
C ILE A 906 5.36 16.62 -44.78
N LYS A 907 5.52 17.74 -44.07
CA LYS A 907 4.52 18.21 -43.09
C LYS A 907 3.49 19.14 -43.73
N PRO A 908 2.25 19.22 -43.20
CA PRO A 908 1.24 20.17 -43.68
C PRO A 908 1.68 21.65 -43.62
N GLY A 909 2.61 21.98 -42.71
CA GLY A 909 3.18 23.32 -42.54
C GLY A 909 4.38 23.65 -43.44
N GLY A 910 4.79 22.73 -44.31
CA GLY A 910 5.96 22.83 -45.18
C GLY A 910 7.01 21.75 -44.88
N ASP A 911 7.81 21.43 -45.90
CA ASP A 911 8.84 20.40 -45.83
C ASP A 911 9.94 20.78 -44.84
N GLN A 912 10.35 19.83 -44.00
CA GLN A 912 11.37 20.05 -42.98
C GLN A 912 12.48 19.00 -43.07
N PRO A 913 13.77 19.40 -43.07
CA PRO A 913 14.87 18.45 -42.95
C PRO A 913 14.75 17.65 -41.65
N ASN A 914 14.91 16.33 -41.73
CA ASN A 914 14.94 15.42 -40.61
C ASN A 914 16.38 14.92 -40.42
N PRO A 915 17.14 15.44 -39.44
CA PRO A 915 18.55 15.09 -39.25
C PRO A 915 18.76 13.69 -38.66
N ASN A 916 17.68 13.00 -38.27
CA ASN A 916 17.73 11.74 -37.54
C ASN A 916 17.48 10.52 -38.42
N ASN A 917 17.18 10.71 -39.72
CA ASN A 917 16.72 9.65 -40.62
C ASN A 917 15.57 8.79 -40.03
N ALA A 918 14.72 9.43 -39.22
CA ALA A 918 13.74 8.76 -38.38
C ALA A 918 12.31 9.04 -38.84
N VAL A 919 11.56 7.99 -39.19
CA VAL A 919 10.11 8.06 -39.43
C VAL A 919 9.40 8.14 -38.09
N LEU A 920 8.65 9.23 -37.86
CA LEU A 920 7.80 9.38 -36.69
C LEU A 920 6.51 8.59 -36.87
N LEU A 921 6.23 7.69 -35.93
CA LEU A 921 5.02 6.87 -35.86
C LEU A 921 4.11 7.38 -34.73
N GLU A 922 2.81 7.46 -35.01
CA GLU A 922 1.78 7.91 -34.09
C GLU A 922 0.73 6.80 -33.84
N GLY A 923 0.40 6.62 -32.56
CA GLY A 923 -0.55 5.64 -32.08
C GLY A 923 -1.99 6.10 -32.25
N GLY A 924 -2.82 5.27 -32.86
CA GLY A 924 -4.25 5.43 -33.01
C GLY A 924 -5.03 4.40 -32.19
N LEU A 925 -6.22 4.80 -31.73
CA LEU A 925 -7.19 3.93 -31.08
C LEU A 925 -8.47 3.93 -31.91
N GLN A 926 -8.82 2.78 -32.49
CA GLN A 926 -10.08 2.61 -33.23
C GLN A 926 -11.04 1.73 -32.43
N ARG A 927 -12.29 2.18 -32.29
CA ARG A 927 -13.37 1.39 -31.70
C ARG A 927 -14.30 0.91 -32.80
N ASN A 928 -14.29 -0.39 -33.07
CA ASN A 928 -15.18 -1.05 -34.03
C ASN A 928 -16.24 -1.83 -33.26
N GLY A 929 -17.32 -1.15 -32.87
CA GLY A 929 -18.28 -1.70 -31.91
C GLY A 929 -17.62 -1.88 -30.54
N ASP A 930 -17.64 -3.10 -30.02
CA ASP A 930 -17.02 -3.45 -28.74
C ASP A 930 -15.53 -3.81 -28.87
N ALA A 931 -15.02 -3.97 -30.10
CA ALA A 931 -13.61 -4.29 -30.34
C ALA A 931 -12.78 -3.01 -30.32
N VAL A 932 -11.77 -2.99 -29.45
CA VAL A 932 -10.72 -1.98 -29.42
C VAL A 932 -9.55 -2.49 -30.26
N VAL A 933 -9.12 -1.71 -31.24
CA VAL A 933 -7.95 -1.99 -32.08
C VAL A 933 -6.96 -0.85 -31.90
N TYR A 934 -5.71 -1.21 -31.65
CA TYR A 934 -4.61 -0.25 -31.59
C TYR A 934 -3.86 -0.28 -32.91
N SER A 935 -3.38 0.87 -33.35
CA SER A 935 -2.57 1.00 -34.56
C SER A 935 -1.41 1.92 -34.31
N LEU A 936 -0.27 1.64 -34.92
CA LEU A 936 0.88 2.55 -34.94
C LEU A 936 1.28 2.76 -36.40
N GLY A 937 1.28 4.02 -36.85
CA GLY A 937 1.57 4.32 -38.26
C GLY A 937 2.26 5.67 -38.43
N SER A 938 2.90 5.88 -39.58
CA SER A 938 3.63 7.12 -39.89
C SER A 938 2.73 8.34 -39.78
N LYS A 939 3.20 9.35 -39.05
CA LYS A 939 2.48 10.61 -38.87
C LYS A 939 2.45 11.45 -40.15
N TRP A 940 3.53 11.40 -40.92
CA TRP A 940 3.72 12.14 -42.17
C TRP A 940 4.41 11.26 -43.22
N PRO A 941 4.27 11.57 -44.52
CA PRO A 941 5.15 11.04 -45.54
C PRO A 941 6.59 11.53 -45.35
N ASN A 942 7.55 10.73 -45.80
CA ASN A 942 8.97 11.04 -45.70
C ASN A 942 9.69 10.77 -47.03
N LEU A 943 10.61 11.66 -47.41
CA LEU A 943 11.48 11.49 -48.57
C LEU A 943 12.91 11.20 -48.11
N PHE A 944 13.47 10.08 -48.55
CA PHE A 944 14.85 9.67 -48.30
C PHE A 944 15.68 9.90 -49.55
N LEU A 945 16.70 10.73 -49.46
CA LEU A 945 17.71 10.93 -50.51
C LEU A 945 18.85 9.94 -50.27
N LEU A 946 19.18 9.13 -51.27
CA LEU A 946 20.16 8.06 -51.14
C LEU A 946 21.48 8.46 -51.77
N LYS A 947 22.57 7.97 -51.20
CA LYS A 947 23.92 8.05 -51.76
C LYS A 947 24.11 7.03 -52.89
N ASN A 948 23.25 7.10 -53.90
CA ASN A 948 23.23 6.20 -55.04
C ASN A 948 22.84 7.00 -56.30
N ASN A 949 23.64 6.90 -57.36
CA ASN A 949 23.38 7.64 -58.61
C ASN A 949 22.42 6.91 -59.58
N ILE A 950 21.80 5.80 -59.16
CA ILE A 950 20.78 5.06 -59.91
C ILE A 950 19.43 5.14 -59.18
N LEU A 951 19.35 4.71 -57.91
CA LEU A 951 18.16 4.91 -57.08
C LEU A 951 18.37 6.16 -56.23
N ASN A 952 17.96 7.31 -56.76
CA ASN A 952 18.29 8.60 -56.14
C ASN A 952 17.51 8.86 -54.85
N SER A 953 16.25 8.41 -54.79
CA SER A 953 15.41 8.62 -53.62
C SER A 953 14.33 7.57 -53.46
N VAL A 954 13.88 7.42 -52.22
CA VAL A 954 12.75 6.58 -51.82
C VAL A 954 11.81 7.44 -50.99
N GLU A 955 10.56 7.53 -51.43
CA GLU A 955 9.50 8.14 -50.64
C GLU A 955 8.77 7.04 -49.87
N ILE A 956 8.55 7.24 -48.57
CA ILE A 956 7.64 6.47 -47.74
C ILE A 956 6.39 7.32 -47.54
N ASP A 957 5.31 6.94 -48.23
CA ASP A 957 4.02 7.64 -48.17
C ASP A 957 3.25 7.24 -46.90
N ALA A 958 3.40 5.98 -46.49
CA ALA A 958 2.84 5.45 -45.26
C ALA A 958 3.67 4.27 -44.73
N ALA A 959 3.81 4.20 -43.41
CA ALA A 959 4.29 3.02 -42.67
C ALA A 959 3.22 2.60 -41.66
N GLN A 960 2.99 1.29 -41.51
CA GLN A 960 2.05 0.76 -40.52
C GLN A 960 2.62 -0.48 -39.84
N MET A 961 2.57 -0.47 -38.51
CA MET A 961 2.97 -1.61 -37.68
C MET A 961 1.82 -2.61 -37.54
N SER A 962 2.17 -3.89 -37.55
CA SER A 962 1.29 -5.02 -37.29
C SER A 962 2.03 -6.12 -36.54
N THR A 963 1.35 -6.78 -35.60
CA THR A 963 1.91 -7.92 -34.86
C THR A 963 1.63 -9.21 -35.63
N ARG A 964 2.67 -9.93 -36.05
CA ARG A 964 2.56 -11.23 -36.74
C ARG A 964 2.54 -12.40 -35.75
N ASP A 965 3.26 -12.26 -34.65
CA ASP A 965 3.28 -13.16 -33.50
C ASP A 965 3.42 -12.32 -32.22
N ASP A 966 2.52 -12.51 -31.26
CA ASP A 966 2.52 -11.81 -29.98
C ASP A 966 3.33 -12.56 -28.90
N GLY A 967 4.13 -13.55 -29.31
CA GLY A 967 4.87 -14.45 -28.42
C GLY A 967 4.15 -15.77 -28.16
N SER A 968 2.84 -15.87 -28.44
CA SER A 968 2.05 -17.06 -28.13
C SER A 968 2.44 -18.31 -28.93
N LYS A 969 3.07 -18.15 -30.11
CA LYS A 969 3.46 -19.30 -30.97
C LYS A 969 4.95 -19.62 -30.88
N SER A 970 5.80 -18.61 -30.98
CA SER A 970 7.26 -18.78 -31.09
C SER A 970 8.04 -18.47 -29.81
N GLY A 971 7.40 -17.95 -28.76
CA GLY A 971 8.09 -17.40 -27.58
C GLY A 971 8.79 -16.06 -27.85
N LYS A 972 8.64 -15.51 -29.06
CA LYS A 972 9.15 -14.20 -29.45
C LYS A 972 8.02 -13.35 -30.01
N ILE A 973 8.04 -12.07 -29.69
CA ILE A 973 7.18 -11.07 -30.32
C ILE A 973 7.78 -10.76 -31.69
N VAL A 974 7.00 -10.97 -32.75
CA VAL A 974 7.39 -10.66 -34.13
C VAL A 974 6.43 -9.61 -34.67
N SER A 975 6.95 -8.41 -34.88
CA SER A 975 6.22 -7.29 -35.47
C SER A 975 6.72 -6.95 -36.87
N TRP A 976 5.83 -6.40 -37.67
CA TRP A 976 6.07 -6.03 -39.05
C TRP A 976 5.62 -4.60 -39.29
N ILE A 977 6.57 -3.74 -39.62
CA ILE A 977 6.28 -2.38 -40.09
C ILE A 977 6.28 -2.41 -41.61
N GLY A 978 5.10 -2.45 -42.20
CA GLY A 978 4.92 -2.44 -43.65
C GLY A 978 4.93 -1.01 -44.18
N MET A 979 5.81 -0.75 -45.15
CA MET A 979 6.00 0.55 -45.78
C MET A 979 5.48 0.53 -47.22
N SER A 980 4.85 1.61 -47.63
CA SER A 980 4.39 1.84 -49.01
C SER A 980 4.85 3.21 -49.48
N GLY A 981 5.15 3.33 -50.77
CA GLY A 981 5.93 4.45 -51.24
C GLY A 981 6.30 4.41 -52.72
N PHE A 982 7.30 5.19 -53.09
CA PHE A 982 7.79 5.33 -54.47
C PHE A 982 9.32 5.26 -54.53
N MET A 983 9.85 4.46 -55.45
CA MET A 983 11.28 4.43 -55.80
C MET A 983 11.55 5.31 -57.02
N ASN A 984 12.39 6.34 -56.87
CA ASN A 984 12.70 7.29 -57.93
C ASN A 984 14.08 6.98 -58.53
N PHE A 985 14.10 6.42 -59.74
CA PHE A 985 15.34 6.05 -60.43
C PHE A 985 15.85 7.17 -61.34
N ALA A 986 17.16 7.36 -61.42
CA ALA A 986 17.82 8.34 -62.27
C ALA A 986 17.69 8.02 -63.77
N VAL A 987 17.79 9.07 -64.58
CA VAL A 987 18.13 8.95 -66.01
C VAL A 987 19.64 9.13 -66.14
N ILE A 988 20.32 8.21 -66.81
CA ILE A 988 21.75 8.36 -67.08
C ILE A 988 21.91 9.57 -68.01
N PRO A 989 22.66 10.62 -67.63
CA PRO A 989 22.74 11.85 -68.40
C PRO A 989 23.46 11.63 -69.72
N ALA A 990 23.18 12.51 -70.69
CA ALA A 990 23.93 12.56 -71.93
C ALA A 990 25.43 12.80 -71.63
N MET A 991 26.30 12.04 -72.30
CA MET A 991 27.74 12.11 -72.08
C MET A 991 28.51 11.87 -73.37
N THR A 992 29.74 12.35 -73.45
CA THR A 992 30.66 11.95 -74.52
C THR A 992 31.29 10.60 -74.17
N ASP A 993 31.19 9.61 -75.06
CA ASP A 993 31.86 8.32 -74.85
C ASP A 993 33.37 8.55 -74.72
N PRO A 994 33.99 8.21 -73.58
CA PRO A 994 35.40 8.45 -73.36
C PRO A 994 36.31 7.61 -74.28
N ASN A 995 35.81 6.54 -74.89
CA ASN A 995 36.58 5.65 -75.76
C ASN A 995 36.45 5.99 -77.26
N THR A 996 35.30 6.52 -77.70
CA THR A 996 35.02 6.80 -79.12
C THR A 996 34.94 8.30 -79.44
N GLY A 997 34.69 9.14 -78.44
CA GLY A 997 34.48 10.58 -78.60
C GLY A 997 33.08 10.95 -79.12
N ASP A 998 32.18 9.97 -79.29
CA ASP A 998 30.82 10.19 -79.77
C ASP A 998 29.92 10.78 -78.67
N GLU A 999 29.01 11.68 -79.03
CA GLU A 999 27.98 12.18 -78.12
C GLU A 999 26.89 11.11 -77.93
N LEU A 1000 26.76 10.62 -76.69
CA LEU A 1000 25.71 9.68 -76.29
C LEU A 1000 24.53 10.43 -75.67
N PRO A 1001 23.29 10.10 -76.05
CA PRO A 1001 22.11 10.75 -75.53
C PRO A 1001 21.79 10.35 -74.09
N ALA A 1002 20.78 10.97 -73.46
CA ALA A 1002 20.31 10.54 -72.15
C ALA A 1002 19.70 9.12 -72.22
N PHE A 1003 19.95 8.28 -71.22
CA PHE A 1003 19.62 6.85 -71.25
C PHE A 1003 18.82 6.42 -70.02
N ASP A 1004 17.51 6.23 -70.23
CA ASP A 1004 16.57 5.89 -69.17
C ASP A 1004 16.25 4.39 -69.15
N ILE A 1005 17.13 3.61 -68.54
CA ILE A 1005 16.98 2.14 -68.45
C ILE A 1005 15.97 1.74 -67.37
N PHE A 1006 15.97 2.37 -66.20
CA PHE A 1006 15.08 2.02 -65.08
C PHE A 1006 13.68 2.60 -65.21
N SER A 1007 13.46 3.57 -66.11
CA SER A 1007 12.16 4.01 -66.62
C SER A 1007 11.20 4.70 -65.64
N PHE A 1008 11.34 4.52 -64.33
CA PHE A 1008 10.40 5.03 -63.32
C PHE A 1008 11.03 6.16 -62.51
N GLY A 1009 10.35 7.31 -62.43
CA GLY A 1009 10.79 8.43 -61.61
C GLY A 1009 10.36 9.80 -62.13
N ALA A 1010 10.74 10.84 -61.39
CA ALA A 1010 10.44 12.23 -61.73
C ALA A 1010 11.17 12.69 -63.00
N LYS A 1011 10.78 13.82 -63.60
CA LYS A 1011 11.53 14.37 -64.74
C LYS A 1011 12.97 14.71 -64.32
N PRO A 1012 13.97 14.56 -65.20
CA PRO A 1012 15.35 14.94 -64.88
C PRO A 1012 15.43 16.36 -64.33
N GLY A 1013 16.10 16.54 -63.19
CA GLY A 1013 16.23 17.83 -62.49
C GLY A 1013 15.14 18.15 -61.47
N ASP A 1014 14.20 17.24 -61.20
CA ASP A 1014 13.15 17.38 -60.17
C ASP A 1014 13.15 16.16 -59.22
N GLU A 1015 14.33 15.84 -58.67
CA GLU A 1015 14.58 14.62 -57.89
C GLU A 1015 13.83 14.56 -56.55
N THR A 1016 13.34 15.71 -56.07
CA THR A 1016 12.52 15.84 -54.86
C THR A 1016 11.02 15.79 -55.13
N ALA A 1017 10.59 15.54 -56.37
CA ALA A 1017 9.16 15.47 -56.70
C ALA A 1017 8.49 14.28 -56.00
N LEU A 1018 7.49 14.58 -55.18
CA LEU A 1018 6.72 13.58 -54.45
C LEU A 1018 5.79 12.78 -55.37
N ARG A 1019 5.55 11.53 -54.98
CA ARG A 1019 4.71 10.53 -55.64
C ARG A 1019 5.11 10.29 -57.09
N GLN A 1020 6.40 10.34 -57.37
CA GLN A 1020 7.01 10.01 -58.66
C GLN A 1020 7.96 8.82 -58.48
N GLY A 1021 7.78 7.76 -59.25
CA GLY A 1021 8.61 6.57 -59.19
C GLY A 1021 7.87 5.27 -59.46
N LEU A 1022 8.54 4.17 -59.16
CA LEU A 1022 7.95 2.84 -59.10
C LEU A 1022 7.23 2.71 -57.75
N ALA A 1023 5.90 2.70 -57.79
CA ALA A 1023 5.08 2.60 -56.59
C ALA A 1023 5.18 1.19 -56.00
N PHE A 1024 5.51 1.11 -54.71
CA PHE A 1024 5.64 -0.14 -53.96
C PHE A 1024 4.75 -0.15 -52.72
N SER A 1025 4.52 -1.34 -52.22
CA SER A 1025 3.82 -1.62 -50.97
C SER A 1025 4.46 -2.81 -50.27
N ASN A 1026 4.32 -2.85 -48.95
CA ASN A 1026 4.79 -3.93 -48.11
C ASN A 1026 6.31 -4.18 -48.16
N LEU A 1027 7.13 -3.12 -48.32
CA LEU A 1027 8.53 -3.19 -47.89
C LEU A 1027 8.51 -3.31 -46.36
N GLY A 1028 9.06 -4.39 -45.81
CA GLY A 1028 8.89 -4.69 -44.40
C GLY A 1028 10.11 -4.42 -43.57
N LEU A 1029 9.92 -3.82 -42.40
CA LEU A 1029 10.87 -3.96 -41.30
C LEU A 1029 10.33 -5.01 -40.33
N ARG A 1030 11.03 -6.14 -40.24
CA ARG A 1030 10.73 -7.17 -39.25
C ARG A 1030 11.43 -6.82 -37.94
N VAL A 1031 10.66 -6.72 -36.87
CA VAL A 1031 11.16 -6.45 -35.52
C VAL A 1031 10.88 -7.67 -34.66
N THR A 1032 11.93 -8.26 -34.10
CA THR A 1032 11.83 -9.46 -33.26
C THR A 1032 12.38 -9.18 -31.86
N THR A 1033 11.59 -9.49 -30.84
CA THR A 1033 11.90 -9.26 -29.43
C THR A 1033 11.50 -10.48 -28.61
N ASP A 1034 12.23 -10.81 -27.54
CA ASP A 1034 11.82 -11.89 -26.64
C ASP A 1034 10.58 -11.50 -25.83
N VAL A 1035 9.71 -12.47 -25.50
CA VAL A 1035 8.42 -12.18 -24.83
C VAL A 1035 8.57 -11.70 -23.39
N ASP A 1036 9.67 -12.08 -22.72
CA ASP A 1036 9.93 -11.79 -21.30
C ASP A 1036 10.86 -10.58 -21.08
N VAL A 1037 11.10 -9.75 -22.10
CA VAL A 1037 12.06 -8.62 -22.07
C VAL A 1037 11.82 -7.63 -20.92
N VAL A 1038 10.58 -7.48 -20.45
CA VAL A 1038 10.25 -6.59 -19.32
C VAL A 1038 10.68 -7.14 -17.95
N ASN A 1039 10.98 -8.44 -17.86
CA ASN A 1039 11.32 -9.14 -16.63
C ASN A 1039 12.79 -9.58 -16.56
N GLU A 1040 13.61 -9.19 -17.54
CA GLU A 1040 15.04 -9.46 -17.58
C GLU A 1040 15.86 -8.25 -17.12
N ALA A 1041 16.91 -8.49 -16.33
CA ALA A 1041 17.78 -7.43 -15.80
C ALA A 1041 18.69 -6.80 -16.88
N ASP A 1042 18.97 -7.52 -17.96
CA ASP A 1042 19.78 -7.09 -19.10
C ASP A 1042 19.18 -7.73 -20.37
N PRO A 1043 18.04 -7.22 -20.86
CA PRO A 1043 17.33 -7.83 -21.97
C PRO A 1043 18.17 -7.72 -23.26
N PRO A 1044 18.13 -8.73 -24.14
CA PRO A 1044 18.78 -8.63 -25.43
C PRO A 1044 18.14 -7.53 -26.29
N ASP A 1045 18.98 -6.81 -27.04
CA ASP A 1045 18.50 -5.83 -28.02
C ASP A 1045 17.57 -6.49 -29.04
N PRO A 1046 16.52 -5.78 -29.51
CA PRO A 1046 15.64 -6.28 -30.55
C PRO A 1046 16.43 -6.53 -31.85
N ILE A 1047 16.03 -7.55 -32.60
CA ILE A 1047 16.57 -7.82 -33.94
C ILE A 1047 15.68 -7.13 -34.96
N LEU A 1048 16.25 -6.17 -35.69
CA LEU A 1048 15.61 -5.47 -36.79
C LEU A 1048 16.19 -5.96 -38.11
N GLU A 1049 15.33 -6.24 -39.08
CA GLU A 1049 15.75 -6.71 -40.40
C GLU A 1049 14.82 -6.17 -41.48
N LEU A 1050 15.38 -5.44 -42.44
CA LEU A 1050 14.66 -4.99 -43.62
C LEU A 1050 14.44 -6.15 -44.59
N ILE A 1051 13.17 -6.53 -44.79
CA ILE A 1051 12.73 -7.63 -45.62
C ILE A 1051 12.12 -7.09 -46.92
N GLU A 1052 12.86 -7.28 -47.99
CA GLU A 1052 12.49 -6.86 -49.34
C GLU A 1052 11.68 -7.92 -50.11
N GLY A 1053 11.78 -9.20 -49.73
CA GLY A 1053 11.17 -10.31 -50.47
C GLY A 1053 9.64 -10.35 -50.46
N GLU A 1054 9.00 -9.55 -49.60
CA GLU A 1054 7.53 -9.44 -49.53
C GLU A 1054 6.98 -8.16 -50.19
N ILE A 1055 7.84 -7.41 -50.89
CA ILE A 1055 7.46 -6.19 -51.60
C ILE A 1055 6.53 -6.50 -52.77
N ALA A 1056 5.54 -5.63 -52.99
CA ALA A 1056 4.63 -5.69 -54.14
C ALA A 1056 4.58 -4.34 -54.86
N PHE A 1057 4.48 -4.36 -56.19
CA PHE A 1057 4.46 -3.16 -57.01
C PHE A 1057 3.06 -2.81 -57.53
N ASN A 1058 2.72 -1.52 -57.50
CA ASN A 1058 1.46 -1.01 -58.01
C ASN A 1058 1.69 -0.17 -59.28
N LEU A 1059 1.75 -0.84 -60.42
CA LEU A 1059 2.01 -0.20 -61.71
C LEU A 1059 0.96 0.85 -62.12
N ALA A 1060 -0.26 0.79 -61.59
CA ALA A 1060 -1.29 1.79 -61.85
C ALA A 1060 -1.02 3.12 -61.12
N SER A 1061 -0.25 3.08 -60.03
CA SER A 1061 0.17 4.26 -59.28
C SER A 1061 1.59 4.71 -59.62
N SER A 1062 2.39 3.84 -60.26
CA SER A 1062 3.74 4.17 -60.74
C SER A 1062 3.75 5.24 -61.85
N THR A 1063 4.86 5.98 -61.96
CA THR A 1063 5.05 7.02 -62.99
C THR A 1063 6.21 6.65 -63.93
N PRO A 1064 5.98 5.79 -64.95
CA PRO A 1064 6.97 5.54 -65.98
C PRO A 1064 7.14 6.77 -66.88
N ARG A 1065 8.38 7.13 -67.20
CA ARG A 1065 8.69 8.24 -68.10
C ARG A 1065 8.36 7.88 -69.55
N GLU A 1066 7.92 8.86 -70.33
CA GLU A 1066 7.62 8.69 -71.76
C GLU A 1066 8.91 8.39 -72.55
N GLY A 1067 8.88 7.41 -73.45
CA GLY A 1067 10.05 7.03 -74.26
C GLY A 1067 11.11 6.20 -73.54
N SER A 1068 10.87 5.83 -72.28
CA SER A 1068 11.71 4.95 -71.47
C SER A 1068 11.70 3.49 -71.94
N LEU A 1069 12.64 2.67 -71.44
CA LEU A 1069 12.74 1.25 -71.80
C LEU A 1069 11.45 0.47 -71.49
N TYR A 1070 10.85 0.70 -70.32
CA TYR A 1070 9.61 0.05 -69.87
C TYR A 1070 8.44 0.33 -70.83
N THR A 1071 8.22 1.60 -71.17
CA THR A 1071 7.13 2.01 -72.06
C THR A 1071 7.38 1.62 -73.51
N GLY A 1072 8.62 1.74 -73.99
CA GLY A 1072 8.99 1.38 -75.36
C GLY A 1072 8.84 -0.12 -75.64
N PHE A 1073 9.29 -0.99 -74.73
CA PHE A 1073 9.23 -2.44 -74.90
C PHE A 1073 7.95 -3.09 -74.38
N HIS A 1074 7.02 -2.30 -73.82
CA HIS A 1074 5.80 -2.81 -73.16
C HIS A 1074 6.13 -3.89 -72.13
N LEU A 1075 7.10 -3.59 -71.28
CA LEU A 1075 7.58 -4.53 -70.27
C LEU A 1075 6.52 -4.73 -69.18
N GLU A 1076 6.48 -5.93 -68.61
CA GLU A 1076 5.67 -6.23 -67.43
C GLU A 1076 6.60 -6.50 -66.25
N LEU A 1077 6.52 -5.71 -65.18
CA LEU A 1077 7.32 -5.93 -63.99
C LEU A 1077 6.82 -7.19 -63.27
N VAL A 1078 7.73 -8.14 -63.01
CA VAL A 1078 7.41 -9.43 -62.40
C VAL A 1078 7.69 -9.40 -60.90
N GLU A 1079 8.93 -9.11 -60.51
CA GLU A 1079 9.38 -9.11 -59.12
C GLU A 1079 10.66 -8.28 -58.98
N MET A 1080 11.04 -7.99 -57.73
CA MET A 1080 12.36 -7.49 -57.36
C MET A 1080 13.23 -8.68 -56.93
N MET A 1081 14.51 -8.61 -57.27
CA MET A 1081 15.51 -9.61 -56.91
C MET A 1081 16.72 -8.92 -56.29
N SER A 1082 17.28 -9.52 -55.25
CA SER A 1082 18.56 -9.10 -54.66
C SER A 1082 19.58 -10.23 -54.70
N GLY A 1083 20.86 -9.86 -54.66
CA GLY A 1083 21.99 -10.78 -54.60
C GLY A 1083 23.21 -10.15 -53.92
N ASP A 1084 24.21 -10.97 -53.62
CA ASP A 1084 25.40 -10.57 -52.86
C ASP A 1084 26.64 -11.23 -53.46
N ASN A 1085 27.57 -10.39 -53.95
CA ASN A 1085 28.85 -10.82 -54.53
C ASN A 1085 30.02 -10.71 -53.53
N SER A 1086 29.75 -10.56 -52.24
CA SER A 1086 30.76 -10.55 -51.19
C SER A 1086 31.29 -11.95 -50.91
N THR A 1087 32.57 -12.05 -50.53
CA THR A 1087 33.25 -13.33 -50.28
C THR A 1087 32.72 -14.12 -49.07
N GLU A 1088 31.79 -13.54 -48.31
CA GLU A 1088 31.20 -14.11 -47.10
C GLU A 1088 29.86 -14.81 -47.38
N ALA A 1089 29.20 -14.49 -48.50
CA ALA A 1089 27.92 -15.07 -48.89
C ALA A 1089 28.15 -16.40 -49.65
N GLY A 1090 27.82 -17.53 -49.04
CA GLY A 1090 27.81 -18.84 -49.69
C GLY A 1090 26.67 -19.04 -50.70
N ASP A 1091 26.18 -17.97 -51.33
CA ASP A 1091 24.94 -17.93 -52.13
C ASP A 1091 25.19 -18.14 -53.63
N ASP A 1092 24.24 -18.76 -54.32
CA ASP A 1092 24.27 -18.98 -55.78
C ASP A 1092 23.95 -17.71 -56.60
N LYS A 1093 23.75 -16.54 -55.95
CA LYS A 1093 23.28 -15.27 -56.54
C LYS A 1093 24.35 -14.15 -56.53
N THR A 1094 25.59 -14.51 -56.81
CA THR A 1094 26.72 -13.56 -56.77
C THR A 1094 26.64 -12.46 -57.83
N ASP A 1095 26.08 -12.74 -59.00
CA ASP A 1095 25.78 -11.71 -60.00
C ASP A 1095 24.52 -12.11 -60.80
N PRO A 1096 23.92 -11.20 -61.59
CA PRO A 1096 22.79 -11.56 -62.44
C PRO A 1096 23.06 -12.72 -63.43
N ALA A 1097 24.33 -12.98 -63.79
CA ALA A 1097 24.67 -14.08 -64.68
C ALA A 1097 24.62 -15.45 -63.98
N SER A 1098 24.93 -15.51 -62.68
CA SER A 1098 24.86 -16.74 -61.87
C SER A 1098 23.43 -17.28 -61.78
N VAL A 1099 22.44 -16.39 -61.84
CA VAL A 1099 21.00 -16.72 -61.86
C VAL A 1099 20.39 -16.82 -63.28
N GLY A 1100 21.23 -16.86 -64.33
CA GLY A 1100 20.80 -17.22 -65.69
C GLY A 1100 20.57 -16.06 -66.67
N TYR A 1101 20.83 -14.81 -66.30
CA TYR A 1101 20.70 -13.68 -67.22
C TYR A 1101 21.96 -13.50 -68.06
N LEU A 1102 21.78 -13.45 -69.38
CA LEU A 1102 22.88 -13.16 -70.30
C LEU A 1102 23.06 -11.64 -70.42
N PRO A 1103 24.28 -11.10 -70.24
CA PRO A 1103 24.53 -9.65 -70.29
C PRO A 1103 24.22 -9.07 -71.68
N ALA A 1104 23.53 -7.93 -71.69
CA ALA A 1104 23.33 -7.12 -72.88
C ALA A 1104 24.36 -5.99 -72.92
N ILE A 1105 25.13 -5.90 -74.01
CA ILE A 1105 26.05 -4.78 -74.22
C ILE A 1105 25.24 -3.54 -74.60
N THR A 1106 25.38 -2.47 -73.82
CA THR A 1106 24.73 -1.19 -74.13
C THR A 1106 25.70 -0.23 -74.84
N GLN A 1107 25.17 0.83 -75.46
CA GLN A 1107 26.00 1.95 -75.98
C GLN A 1107 26.68 2.76 -74.85
N TYR A 1108 26.30 2.49 -73.60
CA TYR A 1108 26.76 3.16 -72.40
C TYR A 1108 27.70 2.23 -71.61
N GLN A 1109 28.72 2.80 -70.98
CA GLN A 1109 29.66 2.04 -70.14
C GLN A 1109 29.05 1.77 -68.77
N LEU A 1110 28.23 0.73 -68.69
CA LEU A 1110 27.79 0.16 -67.42
C LEU A 1110 28.89 -0.77 -66.89
N ARG A 1111 29.26 -0.64 -65.62
CA ARG A 1111 30.34 -1.43 -65.00
C ARG A 1111 29.87 -2.79 -64.46
N GLY A 1112 28.62 -3.17 -64.70
CA GLY A 1112 27.98 -4.29 -64.00
C GLY A 1112 27.67 -3.90 -62.55
N VAL A 1113 27.19 -4.87 -61.76
CA VAL A 1113 26.85 -4.67 -60.35
C VAL A 1113 28.04 -4.85 -59.38
N GLY A 1114 29.26 -5.06 -59.88
CA GLY A 1114 30.48 -5.10 -59.06
C GLY A 1114 30.59 -6.30 -58.09
N SER A 1115 31.41 -6.15 -57.04
CA SER A 1115 31.74 -7.18 -56.04
C SER A 1115 31.03 -6.97 -54.69
N GLY A 1116 29.82 -6.42 -54.70
CA GLY A 1116 29.03 -6.15 -53.50
C GLY A 1116 27.59 -6.65 -53.65
N LYS A 1117 26.71 -6.18 -52.76
CA LYS A 1117 25.27 -6.40 -52.86
C LYS A 1117 24.67 -5.62 -54.04
N TRP A 1118 23.58 -6.17 -54.56
CA TRP A 1118 22.85 -5.61 -55.69
C TRP A 1118 21.37 -5.93 -55.63
N HIS A 1119 20.59 -5.06 -56.25
CA HIS A 1119 19.15 -5.21 -56.43
C HIS A 1119 18.81 -5.12 -57.91
N GLY A 1120 17.69 -5.70 -58.32
CA GLY A 1120 17.26 -5.67 -59.69
C GLY A 1120 15.78 -5.89 -59.89
N LEU A 1121 15.28 -5.31 -60.96
CA LEU A 1121 13.91 -5.46 -61.43
C LEU A 1121 13.89 -6.54 -62.52
N LYS A 1122 13.09 -7.59 -62.30
CA LYS A 1122 12.82 -8.61 -63.30
C LYS A 1122 11.59 -8.21 -64.10
N LEU A 1123 11.77 -7.96 -65.38
CA LEU A 1123 10.71 -7.55 -66.28
C LEU A 1123 10.48 -8.60 -67.36
N LYS A 1124 9.24 -9.01 -67.56
CA LYS A 1124 8.87 -9.88 -68.65
C LYS A 1124 8.89 -9.10 -69.97
N VAL A 1125 9.52 -9.70 -70.97
CA VAL A 1125 9.56 -9.23 -72.36
C VAL A 1125 8.77 -10.22 -73.20
N TYR A 1126 7.75 -9.76 -73.91
CA TYR A 1126 6.98 -10.61 -74.81
C TYR A 1126 7.66 -10.71 -76.18
N LEU A 1127 8.32 -11.83 -76.46
CA LEU A 1127 9.00 -12.07 -77.75
C LEU A 1127 8.09 -12.69 -78.83
N GLY A 1128 6.78 -12.83 -78.56
CA GLY A 1128 5.81 -13.44 -79.47
C GLY A 1128 5.56 -14.94 -79.24
N SER A 1129 4.88 -15.59 -80.19
CA SER A 1129 4.63 -17.04 -80.19
C SER A 1129 5.32 -17.72 -81.39
N PRO A 1130 5.79 -18.98 -81.26
CA PRO A 1130 6.48 -19.71 -82.34
C PRO A 1130 5.56 -20.18 -83.49
N GLY A 1131 4.31 -19.68 -83.58
CA GLY A 1131 3.37 -20.00 -84.67
C GLY A 1131 2.71 -21.38 -84.56
N ALA A 1132 1.85 -21.71 -85.54
CA ALA A 1132 0.87 -22.80 -85.53
C ALA A 1132 1.41 -24.26 -85.45
N LEU A 1133 2.73 -24.45 -85.29
CA LEU A 1133 3.40 -25.76 -85.31
C LEU A 1133 3.88 -26.22 -83.92
N ALA A 1134 3.73 -25.40 -82.88
CA ALA A 1134 4.00 -25.78 -81.49
C ALA A 1134 2.76 -25.47 -80.65
N GLY A 1135 2.20 -26.47 -79.96
CA GLY A 1135 0.98 -26.30 -79.17
C GLY A 1135 1.17 -25.27 -78.06
N LYS A 1136 0.55 -24.08 -78.19
CA LYS A 1136 0.31 -23.07 -77.14
C LYS A 1136 1.46 -22.83 -76.13
N VAL A 1137 2.73 -22.79 -76.55
CA VAL A 1137 3.84 -22.33 -75.69
C VAL A 1137 4.26 -20.94 -76.14
N ASN A 1138 4.10 -19.93 -75.28
CA ASN A 1138 4.60 -18.57 -75.49
C ASN A 1138 6.13 -18.53 -75.32
N LEU A 1139 6.84 -17.69 -76.08
CA LEU A 1139 8.27 -17.40 -75.85
C LEU A 1139 8.39 -16.30 -74.80
N ASP A 1140 8.15 -16.68 -73.54
CA ASP A 1140 8.27 -15.77 -72.40
C ASP A 1140 9.75 -15.64 -72.03
N SER A 1141 10.33 -14.44 -72.21
CA SER A 1141 11.69 -14.09 -71.78
C SER A 1141 11.65 -13.00 -70.72
N THR A 1142 12.70 -12.91 -69.91
CA THR A 1142 12.77 -12.00 -68.77
C THR A 1142 14.03 -11.14 -68.90
N MET A 1143 13.87 -9.83 -68.83
CA MET A 1143 14.94 -8.85 -68.77
C MET A 1143 15.21 -8.48 -67.30
N MET A 1144 16.48 -8.45 -66.91
CA MET A 1144 16.94 -7.97 -65.61
C MET A 1144 17.53 -6.57 -65.77
N LEU A 1145 17.07 -5.64 -64.94
CA LEU A 1145 17.69 -4.34 -64.74
C LEU A 1145 18.20 -4.29 -63.30
N ALA A 1146 19.50 -4.43 -63.10
CA ALA A 1146 20.10 -4.47 -61.76
C ALA A 1146 21.04 -3.29 -61.52
N TRP A 1147 21.15 -2.85 -60.27
CA TRP A 1147 22.04 -1.82 -59.79
C TRP A 1147 22.78 -2.30 -58.55
N SER A 1148 23.96 -1.75 -58.30
CA SER A 1148 24.68 -1.99 -57.04
C SER A 1148 24.31 -0.95 -55.99
N ASP A 1149 24.27 -1.39 -54.73
CA ASP A 1149 23.94 -0.61 -53.55
C ASP A 1149 24.84 0.63 -53.38
N ASN A 1150 26.08 0.56 -53.88
CA ASN A 1150 27.08 1.63 -53.80
C ASN A 1150 27.34 2.37 -55.13
N SER A 1151 26.40 2.31 -56.08
CA SER A 1151 26.59 2.95 -57.39
C SER A 1151 26.82 4.45 -57.26
N GLY A 1152 27.94 4.93 -57.83
CA GLY A 1152 28.33 6.35 -57.79
C GLY A 1152 29.20 6.74 -56.59
N GLU A 1153 29.41 5.85 -55.62
CA GLU A 1153 30.25 6.11 -54.46
C GLU A 1153 31.73 6.30 -54.84
N GLY A 1154 32.42 7.27 -54.21
CA GLY A 1154 33.88 7.49 -54.35
C GLY A 1154 34.38 8.01 -55.71
N SER A 1155 33.51 8.20 -56.70
CA SER A 1155 33.85 8.48 -58.10
C SER A 1155 33.28 9.81 -58.64
N GLY A 1156 32.78 10.67 -57.75
CA GLY A 1156 32.13 11.94 -58.12
C GLY A 1156 30.85 11.75 -58.95
N GLY A 1157 30.16 10.62 -58.80
CA GLY A 1157 28.87 10.33 -59.45
C GLY A 1157 28.93 9.96 -60.94
N SER A 1158 30.13 9.90 -61.54
CA SER A 1158 30.31 9.73 -63.00
C SER A 1158 30.27 8.29 -63.50
N THR A 1159 30.22 7.30 -62.60
CA THR A 1159 30.22 5.87 -62.97
C THR A 1159 28.94 5.19 -62.50
N PHE A 1160 28.26 4.49 -63.40
CA PHE A 1160 27.02 3.77 -63.13
C PHE A 1160 27.29 2.26 -63.03
N ASN A 1161 27.11 1.71 -61.83
CA ASN A 1161 27.25 0.28 -61.56
C ASN A 1161 25.88 -0.39 -61.75
N ALA A 1162 25.51 -0.55 -63.01
CA ALA A 1162 24.27 -1.21 -63.42
C ALA A 1162 24.54 -2.42 -64.32
N PHE A 1163 23.58 -3.32 -64.40
CA PHE A 1163 23.57 -4.46 -65.31
C PHE A 1163 22.23 -4.54 -66.04
N VAL A 1164 22.30 -4.79 -67.34
CA VAL A 1164 21.14 -5.15 -68.15
C VAL A 1164 21.40 -6.53 -68.74
N GLY A 1165 20.46 -7.44 -68.59
CA GLY A 1165 20.58 -8.78 -69.16
C GLY A 1165 19.23 -9.39 -69.51
N ILE A 1166 19.25 -10.47 -70.29
CA ILE A 1166 18.04 -11.20 -70.69
C ILE A 1166 18.23 -12.70 -70.41
N GLU A 1167 17.27 -13.27 -69.72
CA GLU A 1167 17.07 -14.70 -69.57
C GLU A 1167 16.12 -15.16 -70.68
N LEU A 1168 16.54 -16.19 -71.40
CA LEU A 1168 15.77 -16.78 -72.49
C LEU A 1168 15.24 -18.14 -72.02
N PRO A 1169 14.00 -18.51 -72.37
CA PRO A 1169 13.40 -19.76 -71.94
C PRO A 1169 14.33 -20.93 -72.24
N GLY A 1170 14.54 -21.86 -71.30
CA GLY A 1170 15.33 -23.08 -71.50
C GLY A 1170 16.85 -22.94 -71.63
N ALA A 1171 17.42 -21.75 -71.38
CA ALA A 1171 18.85 -21.59 -71.12
C ALA A 1171 19.15 -21.91 -69.64
N GLY A 1172 20.01 -22.90 -69.35
CA GLY A 1172 20.47 -23.16 -67.99
C GLY A 1172 21.54 -22.15 -67.54
N SER A 1173 21.83 -22.09 -66.23
CA SER A 1173 22.87 -21.22 -65.66
C SER A 1173 24.21 -21.42 -66.40
N GLY A 1174 24.63 -20.38 -67.13
CA GLY A 1174 25.89 -20.36 -67.91
C GLY A 1174 25.86 -20.95 -69.32
N GLY A 1175 24.71 -21.33 -69.88
CA GLY A 1175 24.62 -21.93 -71.23
C GLY A 1175 23.98 -21.03 -72.30
N SER A 1176 24.71 -20.69 -73.37
CA SER A 1176 24.19 -19.95 -74.55
C SER A 1176 23.28 -20.77 -75.48
N LEU A 1177 22.73 -21.89 -74.99
CA LEU A 1177 22.05 -22.92 -75.80
C LEU A 1177 20.64 -23.23 -75.27
N PHE A 1178 19.61 -22.83 -76.03
CA PHE A 1178 18.18 -23.11 -75.78
C PHE A 1178 17.74 -24.43 -76.43
N SER A 1179 16.98 -25.29 -75.74
CA SER A 1179 16.50 -26.59 -76.29
C SER A 1179 14.98 -26.58 -76.56
N LEU A 1180 14.58 -26.61 -77.84
CA LEU A 1180 13.18 -26.46 -78.30
C LEU A 1180 12.44 -27.81 -78.45
N GLN A 1181 12.64 -28.74 -77.51
CA GLN A 1181 12.46 -30.20 -77.60
C GLN A 1181 13.72 -30.92 -78.06
N THR A 1182 13.94 -32.14 -77.54
CA THR A 1182 15.15 -32.99 -77.46
C THR A 1182 16.05 -33.10 -78.72
N VAL A 1183 15.67 -32.49 -79.83
CA VAL A 1183 16.26 -32.58 -81.17
C VAL A 1183 16.78 -31.22 -81.70
N LEU A 1184 16.34 -30.06 -81.17
CA LEU A 1184 16.68 -28.71 -81.66
C LEU A 1184 17.32 -27.82 -80.58
N LYS A 1185 18.55 -27.33 -80.82
CA LYS A 1185 19.25 -26.38 -79.94
C LYS A 1185 19.50 -25.02 -80.62
N LEU A 1186 19.06 -23.91 -80.05
CA LEU A 1186 19.35 -22.56 -80.54
C LEU A 1186 20.58 -21.99 -79.81
N SER A 1187 21.62 -21.55 -80.51
CA SER A 1187 22.73 -20.79 -79.92
C SER A 1187 22.62 -19.31 -80.26
N ILE A 1188 22.90 -18.44 -79.28
CA ILE A 1188 22.92 -16.98 -79.45
C ILE A 1188 24.31 -16.46 -79.08
N GLY A 1189 24.81 -15.48 -79.85
CA GLY A 1189 26.07 -14.80 -79.58
C GLY A 1189 25.85 -13.52 -78.78
N LEU A 1190 26.38 -12.41 -79.27
CA LEU A 1190 26.31 -11.11 -78.59
C LEU A 1190 24.86 -10.59 -78.50
N ILE A 1191 24.46 -10.14 -77.31
CA ILE A 1191 23.20 -9.42 -77.07
C ILE A 1191 23.55 -7.94 -76.91
N GLN A 1192 22.83 -7.04 -77.58
CA GLN A 1192 23.05 -5.60 -77.48
C GLN A 1192 21.74 -4.88 -77.21
N LEU A 1193 21.74 -3.89 -76.32
CA LEU A 1193 20.64 -2.95 -76.12
C LEU A 1193 21.10 -1.56 -76.57
N LEU A 1194 20.50 -1.06 -77.64
CA LEU A 1194 20.85 0.22 -78.26
C LEU A 1194 19.68 1.19 -78.07
N PHE A 1195 19.98 2.48 -77.94
CA PHE A 1195 18.99 3.55 -77.91
C PHE A 1195 19.31 4.58 -79.00
N LYS A 1196 18.27 5.09 -79.65
CA LYS A 1196 18.39 6.19 -80.61
C LYS A 1196 17.44 7.30 -80.17
N GLU A 1197 17.94 8.52 -80.05
CA GLU A 1197 17.06 9.66 -79.81
C GLU A 1197 16.07 9.89 -80.96
N PRO A 1198 14.89 10.46 -80.66
CA PRO A 1198 13.99 10.96 -81.67
C PRO A 1198 14.68 12.03 -82.53
N GLY A 1199 14.40 12.02 -83.84
CA GLY A 1199 14.85 13.08 -84.74
C GLY A 1199 14.06 14.38 -84.55
N ALA A 1200 14.38 15.40 -85.35
CA ALA A 1200 13.76 16.73 -85.26
C ALA A 1200 12.23 16.74 -85.43
N ASP A 1201 11.66 15.71 -86.08
CA ASP A 1201 10.21 15.46 -86.12
C ASP A 1201 9.91 14.04 -85.59
N PRO A 1202 9.50 13.91 -84.32
CA PRO A 1202 9.19 12.62 -83.69
C PRO A 1202 8.10 11.80 -84.39
N LYS A 1203 7.30 12.40 -85.28
CA LYS A 1203 6.30 11.65 -86.07
C LYS A 1203 6.91 10.86 -87.23
N THR A 1204 8.10 11.25 -87.69
CA THR A 1204 8.79 10.62 -88.83
C THR A 1204 10.07 9.90 -88.41
N ASP A 1205 10.69 10.31 -87.31
CA ASP A 1205 11.81 9.62 -86.67
C ASP A 1205 11.59 9.57 -85.15
N PRO A 1206 10.73 8.66 -84.66
CA PRO A 1206 10.34 8.63 -83.25
C PRO A 1206 11.46 8.22 -82.28
N GLY A 1207 12.61 7.76 -82.77
CA GLY A 1207 13.64 7.18 -81.92
C GLY A 1207 13.18 5.91 -81.20
N GLY A 1208 13.95 5.44 -80.22
CA GLY A 1208 13.55 4.35 -79.33
C GLY A 1208 14.66 3.33 -79.04
N PHE A 1209 14.34 2.41 -78.13
CA PHE A 1209 15.20 1.29 -77.75
C PHE A 1209 15.14 0.17 -78.82
N MET A 1210 16.26 -0.52 -79.00
CA MET A 1210 16.40 -1.66 -79.90
C MET A 1210 17.27 -2.74 -79.27
N LEU A 1211 16.74 -3.96 -79.17
CA LEU A 1211 17.44 -5.13 -78.68
C LEU A 1211 17.93 -5.96 -79.87
N VAL A 1212 19.23 -6.20 -79.95
CA VAL A 1212 19.86 -6.98 -81.03
C VAL A 1212 20.39 -8.29 -80.47
N LEU A 1213 19.85 -9.41 -80.96
CA LEU A 1213 20.30 -10.77 -80.67
C LEU A 1213 21.14 -11.27 -81.87
N ASN A 1214 22.47 -11.28 -81.74
CA ASN A 1214 23.38 -11.64 -82.84
C ASN A 1214 23.76 -13.13 -82.87
N GLN A 1215 24.22 -13.59 -84.04
CA GLN A 1215 24.79 -14.94 -84.27
C GLN A 1215 23.85 -16.10 -83.91
N ILE A 1216 22.56 -15.91 -84.14
CA ILE A 1216 21.52 -16.91 -83.86
C ILE A 1216 21.71 -18.11 -84.79
N ALA A 1217 21.78 -19.31 -84.23
CA ALA A 1217 21.93 -20.54 -85.00
C ALA A 1217 21.14 -21.72 -84.43
N LEU A 1218 20.41 -22.43 -85.29
CA LEU A 1218 19.70 -23.66 -84.93
C LEU A 1218 20.60 -24.87 -85.18
N LYS A 1219 20.81 -25.69 -84.16
CA LYS A 1219 21.53 -26.97 -84.20
C LYS A 1219 20.53 -28.11 -84.12
N PHE A 1220 20.38 -28.87 -85.20
CA PHE A 1220 19.54 -30.08 -85.23
C PHE A 1220 20.39 -31.31 -84.92
N LEU A 1221 19.99 -32.12 -83.93
CA LEU A 1221 20.67 -33.36 -83.49
C LEU A 1221 22.18 -33.20 -83.23
N GLY A 1222 22.62 -32.02 -82.78
CA GLY A 1222 24.02 -31.75 -82.45
C GLY A 1222 25.00 -31.67 -83.62
N LEU A 1223 24.56 -31.83 -84.89
CA LEU A 1223 25.47 -32.01 -86.03
C LEU A 1223 25.31 -30.98 -87.17
N LEU A 1224 24.18 -30.26 -87.28
CA LEU A 1224 23.94 -29.31 -88.37
C LEU A 1224 23.52 -27.91 -87.88
N LYS A 1225 24.31 -26.88 -88.24
CA LYS A 1225 23.96 -25.45 -88.11
C LYS A 1225 23.00 -25.06 -89.24
N VAL A 1226 21.82 -24.53 -88.92
CA VAL A 1226 20.83 -24.03 -89.89
C VAL A 1226 20.60 -22.54 -89.63
N PRO A 1227 20.87 -21.65 -90.62
CA PRO A 1227 21.43 -21.92 -91.95
C PRO A 1227 22.93 -22.34 -91.92
N PRO A 1228 23.41 -23.15 -92.89
CA PRO A 1228 24.75 -23.76 -92.86
C PRO A 1228 25.93 -22.80 -93.12
N SER A 1229 25.69 -21.59 -93.64
CA SER A 1229 26.77 -20.63 -93.97
C SER A 1229 26.35 -19.15 -93.87
N GLY A 1230 26.15 -18.65 -92.65
CA GLY A 1230 25.94 -17.23 -92.38
C GLY A 1230 25.72 -16.92 -90.89
N ASN A 1231 25.52 -15.65 -90.59
CA ASN A 1231 25.12 -15.16 -89.26
C ASN A 1231 23.73 -14.53 -89.36
N THR A 1232 22.82 -14.95 -88.47
CA THR A 1232 21.49 -14.35 -88.31
C THR A 1232 21.52 -13.41 -87.11
N ALA A 1233 20.92 -12.23 -87.24
CA ALA A 1233 20.66 -11.31 -86.15
C ALA A 1233 19.15 -11.02 -86.09
N PHE A 1234 18.55 -11.03 -84.89
CA PHE A 1234 17.22 -10.47 -84.67
C PHE A 1234 17.37 -9.07 -84.07
N LEU A 1235 16.70 -8.10 -84.67
CA LEU A 1235 16.59 -6.74 -84.17
C LEU A 1235 15.14 -6.57 -83.71
N LEU A 1236 14.94 -6.38 -82.42
CA LEU A 1236 13.65 -6.16 -81.79
C LEU A 1236 13.54 -4.71 -81.37
N PHE A 1237 12.40 -4.08 -81.64
CA PHE A 1237 12.16 -2.68 -81.33
C PHE A 1237 10.71 -2.48 -80.88
N GLY A 1238 10.50 -1.49 -80.02
CA GLY A 1238 9.18 -1.11 -79.53
C GLY A 1238 8.25 -0.59 -80.64
N ASN A 1239 6.94 -0.64 -80.39
CA ASN A 1239 5.96 -0.01 -81.28
C ASN A 1239 6.11 1.53 -81.22
N PRO A 1240 6.34 2.24 -82.34
CA PRO A 1240 6.48 3.69 -82.36
C PRO A 1240 5.17 4.47 -82.09
N ASP A 1241 4.00 3.80 -82.13
CA ASP A 1241 2.70 4.40 -81.78
C ASP A 1241 2.29 3.99 -80.35
N VAL A 1242 2.59 4.85 -79.38
CA VAL A 1242 2.35 4.68 -77.92
C VAL A 1242 0.88 4.52 -77.53
N THR A 1243 -0.07 4.63 -78.47
CA THR A 1243 -1.52 4.63 -78.18
C THR A 1243 -2.21 3.28 -78.33
N LYS A 1244 -1.49 2.22 -78.76
CA LYS A 1244 -2.03 0.85 -78.88
C LYS A 1244 -1.03 -0.17 -78.31
N ALA A 1245 -1.49 -0.99 -77.37
CA ALA A 1245 -0.76 -2.19 -76.96
C ALA A 1245 -0.61 -3.11 -78.18
N ALA A 1246 0.59 -3.19 -78.73
CA ALA A 1246 0.93 -4.06 -79.85
C ALA A 1246 2.29 -4.71 -79.61
N ASP A 1247 2.42 -5.96 -80.05
CA ASP A 1247 3.60 -6.81 -79.92
C ASP A 1247 4.90 -6.10 -80.38
N LEU A 1248 6.04 -6.51 -79.83
CA LEU A 1248 7.36 -6.03 -80.28
C LEU A 1248 7.53 -6.22 -81.80
N GLY A 1249 7.99 -5.16 -82.48
CA GLY A 1249 8.42 -5.26 -83.86
C GLY A 1249 9.75 -6.01 -83.95
N TRP A 1250 9.91 -6.87 -84.96
CA TRP A 1250 11.18 -7.57 -85.18
C TRP A 1250 11.57 -7.61 -86.65
N PHE A 1251 12.87 -7.49 -86.91
CA PHE A 1251 13.49 -7.79 -88.20
C PHE A 1251 14.59 -8.83 -88.01
N ALA A 1252 14.64 -9.81 -88.90
CA ALA A 1252 15.73 -10.77 -88.96
C ALA A 1252 16.66 -10.43 -90.13
N VAL A 1253 17.94 -10.24 -89.85
CA VAL A 1253 18.95 -10.01 -90.87
C VAL A 1253 19.83 -11.25 -90.97
N TYR A 1254 19.85 -11.89 -92.14
CA TYR A 1254 20.75 -12.99 -92.45
C TYR A 1254 21.89 -12.52 -93.33
N ASN A 1255 23.11 -12.57 -92.81
CA ASN A 1255 24.32 -12.25 -93.56
C ASN A 1255 25.01 -13.54 -94.03
N LYS A 1256 24.97 -13.79 -95.34
CA LYS A 1256 25.60 -14.96 -95.99
C LYS A 1256 27.11 -14.76 -96.08
N ALA A 1257 27.90 -15.71 -95.59
CA ALA A 1257 29.35 -15.64 -95.71
C ALA A 1257 29.79 -15.67 -97.19
N LYS A 1258 30.67 -14.74 -97.63
CA LYS A 1258 31.28 -14.78 -98.96
C LYS A 1258 32.20 -16.00 -99.07
N ALA A 1259 32.00 -16.83 -100.09
CA ALA A 1259 32.82 -18.02 -100.33
C ALA A 1259 34.28 -17.64 -100.58
N LYS A 1260 35.20 -18.17 -99.75
CA LYS A 1260 36.65 -18.04 -99.93
C LYS A 1260 37.08 -18.98 -101.05
N ALA A 1261 37.55 -18.44 -102.17
CA ALA A 1261 38.17 -19.22 -103.24
C ALA A 1261 39.49 -19.83 -102.74
N ALA A 1262 39.67 -21.13 -102.94
CA ALA A 1262 40.91 -21.85 -102.69
C ALA A 1262 41.53 -22.30 -104.02
N LYS A 1263 42.73 -21.76 -104.32
CA LYS A 1263 43.85 -22.25 -105.16
C LYS A 1263 44.68 -21.00 -105.54
N ASP A 1264 45.99 -20.92 -105.39
CA ASP A 1264 47.02 -21.96 -105.52
C ASP A 1264 48.18 -21.83 -104.51
N LYS A 1265 48.98 -22.90 -104.55
CA LYS A 1265 50.11 -23.34 -103.73
C LYS A 1265 51.40 -22.48 -103.76
N GLU A 1266 52.27 -22.86 -102.82
CA GLU A 1266 53.74 -23.01 -102.87
C GLU A 1266 54.61 -21.89 -102.27
N GLY A 1267 55.48 -22.26 -101.31
CA GLY A 1267 56.72 -21.50 -101.06
C GLY A 1267 57.30 -21.36 -99.64
N VAL A 1268 57.49 -22.46 -98.91
CA VAL A 1268 58.68 -22.81 -98.07
C VAL A 1268 59.14 -21.93 -96.87
N SER A 1269 59.29 -22.67 -95.76
CA SER A 1269 60.05 -22.57 -94.48
C SER A 1269 59.62 -21.56 -93.43
#